data_AF-A0A6A3CTQ6-F1
#
_entry.id   AF-A0A6A3CTQ6-F1
#
_cell.length_a   1.000
_cell.length_b   1.000
_cell.length_c   1.000
_cell.angle_alpha   90.00
_cell.angle_beta   90.00
_cell.angle_gamma   90.00
#
_symmetry.space_group_name_H-M   'P 1'
#
loop_
_entity.id
_entity.type
_entity.pdbx_description
1 polymer ?
#
loop_
_entity_poly.entity_id
_entity_poly.type
_entity_poly.pdbx_seq_one_letter_code
_entity_poly.pdbx_strand_id
1 'polypeptide(L)'
;MGLGSNRFDKQFGVRGREHGEVVCHYCHKPVHLKCDCWKLQSKKSQFAHVASSVETSSPIVTISTDEYAKFLHLQETMNQLSTPISTFVESESCPDEPISLSSDLVAIDDLDLHIALHKDTISIPKTVREALTHPGWRTTMVEEMTALADNVVYVDDIIIIGNDSSGISSLKSFLHTKFHTKDLGILTYFLGVERSKRICKNNKQTRRKRKITYLSRYSGLDPGSSASNICFLVCFLKKINQWLYVSSLGDHKKHHVPPGEMGWPVFGNIWSFLKAFKSKDLDTFIYNLVKRNGRTGIYKTYLFGNPSIIVCTQETCRRVLADNEQFGLGYPSSTMRLTGKRSFHGIPNSEHKRLRRLTTGPINGHEALSMYIEYIEDTVMQALDEWTRMKEPIEWLKEMRKVAFKVITHIFVGSSAESILGSVEKHYTDLNYGLKSAAINVPGFAFYKALEARNMLVKILQHVMDERRAKSNQVIDHNENRGMIDLLMEIEDENGKKLQDEDIIDLLLVFLLAGHESSAHAALWVIIYLHTSQTFNYYFLLVMTNFHDEQQEILKRRASIQKGLNLEDIREMNYLQKVINETLRRTILSFSNFREAKVDVNLNGYLIPKGWKVLVWNRGVHMDPQVYSNPKEFLRTRWDNCKPKAGSFLPFRAGSRICPGADLAKLEISIFLHYLLLNYKLEQINPGGPIVYLPLPRPMDNCLAKVMKVK
;
A
#
# COMPACT_ATOMS: atom_id res chain seq x y z
N MET A 1 -40.71 -51.15 -7.30
CA MET A 1 -40.48 -52.33 -6.44
C MET A 1 -39.24 -52.00 -5.62
N GLY A 2 -39.31 -51.58 -4.36
CA GLY A 2 -39.85 -52.29 -3.18
C GLY A 2 -38.64 -52.53 -2.26
N LEU A 3 -38.41 -51.63 -1.27
CA LEU A 3 -38.45 -51.87 0.19
C LEU A 3 -37.54 -53.03 0.64
N GLY A 4 -36.63 -52.95 1.61
CA GLY A 4 -36.33 -52.08 2.76
C GLY A 4 -35.06 -52.68 3.42
N SER A 5 -34.47 -52.33 4.55
CA SER A 5 -34.63 -51.41 5.68
C SER A 5 -33.24 -51.49 6.38
N ASN A 6 -32.65 -50.49 7.03
CA ASN A 6 -33.03 -50.02 8.36
C ASN A 6 -32.06 -48.94 8.88
N ARG A 7 -32.64 -47.97 9.59
CA ARG A 7 -32.10 -47.14 10.69
C ARG A 7 -30.99 -46.12 10.38
N PHE A 8 -31.41 -44.87 10.13
CA PHE A 8 -30.82 -43.72 10.82
C PHE A 8 -31.93 -42.77 11.25
N ASP A 9 -32.05 -42.63 12.56
CA ASP A 9 -32.99 -41.78 13.27
C ASP A 9 -32.23 -40.50 13.68
N LYS A 10 -32.92 -39.35 13.59
CA LYS A 10 -32.65 -38.04 14.22
C LYS A 10 -31.61 -37.07 13.62
N GLN A 11 -32.17 -36.04 12.97
CA GLN A 11 -31.99 -34.61 13.24
C GLN A 11 -30.56 -34.07 13.46
N PHE A 12 -30.04 -33.35 12.45
CA PHE A 12 -29.09 -32.26 12.68
C PHE A 12 -29.76 -30.92 12.33
N GLY A 13 -30.38 -30.33 13.36
CA GLY A 13 -30.71 -28.91 13.42
C GLY A 13 -29.52 -28.14 14.03
N VAL A 14 -29.25 -26.98 13.46
CA VAL A 14 -28.22 -26.00 13.83
C VAL A 14 -28.23 -25.67 15.33
N ARG A 15 -27.07 -25.76 16.01
CA ARG A 15 -26.72 -24.92 17.18
C ARG A 15 -25.24 -24.55 17.14
N GLY A 16 -24.98 -23.26 17.28
CA GLY A 16 -23.66 -22.65 17.25
C GLY A 16 -22.74 -23.11 18.38
N ARG A 17 -21.44 -22.97 18.12
CA ARG A 17 -20.41 -22.90 19.16
C ARG A 17 -19.61 -21.63 18.92
N GLU A 18 -20.13 -20.54 19.46
CA GLU A 18 -19.29 -19.46 19.98
C GLU A 18 -18.81 -19.94 21.36
N HIS A 19 -17.52 -20.29 21.49
CA HIS A 19 -16.67 -20.28 22.69
C HIS A 19 -15.44 -21.16 22.43
N GLY A 20 -14.23 -20.61 22.61
CA GLY A 20 -12.97 -21.33 22.44
C GLY A 20 -12.76 -22.36 23.55
N GLU A 21 -12.42 -23.60 23.18
CA GLU A 21 -12.06 -24.66 24.13
C GLU A 21 -10.53 -24.80 24.24
N VAL A 22 -10.08 -25.05 25.47
CA VAL A 22 -8.67 -25.24 25.84
C VAL A 22 -8.34 -26.74 25.81
N VAL A 23 -7.24 -27.10 25.17
CA VAL A 23 -6.89 -28.50 24.89
C VAL A 23 -5.53 -28.85 25.53
N CYS A 24 -5.45 -30.00 26.21
CA CYS A 24 -4.20 -30.46 26.81
C CYS A 24 -3.15 -30.77 25.73
N HIS A 25 -1.95 -30.19 25.85
CA HIS A 25 -0.91 -30.30 24.83
C HIS A 25 -0.39 -31.73 24.63
N TYR A 26 -0.43 -32.58 25.66
CA TYR A 26 0.12 -33.94 25.58
C TYR A 26 -0.85 -34.99 25.02
N CYS A 27 -2.15 -34.72 25.03
CA CYS A 27 -3.17 -35.68 24.58
C CYS A 27 -4.21 -35.11 23.60
N HIS A 28 -4.20 -33.81 23.33
CA HIS A 28 -5.08 -33.12 22.37
C HIS A 28 -6.59 -33.36 22.58
N LYS A 29 -7.02 -33.59 23.84
CA LYS A 29 -8.45 -33.69 24.21
C LYS A 29 -8.91 -32.51 25.10
N PRO A 30 -10.15 -32.01 24.92
CA PRO A 30 -10.73 -30.99 25.80
C PRO A 30 -11.14 -31.59 27.16
N VAL A 31 -10.96 -30.82 28.23
CA VAL A 31 -11.39 -31.13 29.63
C VAL A 31 -10.85 -32.46 30.17
N HIS A 32 -9.55 -32.51 30.50
CA HIS A 32 -8.89 -33.70 31.06
C HIS A 32 -8.19 -33.39 32.38
N LEU A 33 -8.43 -34.17 33.44
CA LEU A 33 -7.84 -33.97 34.77
C LEU A 33 -6.53 -34.79 34.95
N LYS A 34 -5.72 -34.43 35.95
CA LYS A 34 -4.39 -35.03 36.23
C LYS A 34 -4.45 -36.53 36.55
N CYS A 35 -5.55 -37.02 37.12
CA CYS A 35 -5.76 -38.44 37.41
C CYS A 35 -5.81 -39.29 36.13
N ASP A 36 -6.18 -38.69 35.00
CA ASP A 36 -6.50 -39.42 33.77
C ASP A 36 -5.32 -39.45 32.77
N CYS A 37 -4.28 -38.64 32.98
CA CYS A 37 -3.13 -38.52 32.07
C CYS A 37 -1.89 -39.28 32.57
N TRP A 38 -1.75 -40.53 32.13
CA TRP A 38 -0.62 -41.41 32.50
C TRP A 38 0.78 -40.80 32.23
N LYS A 39 0.96 -40.02 31.17
CA LYS A 39 2.25 -39.37 30.82
C LYS A 39 2.66 -38.24 31.78
N LEU A 40 1.71 -37.63 32.50
CA LEU A 40 1.98 -36.58 33.51
C LEU A 40 2.26 -37.18 34.90
N GLN A 41 1.86 -38.41 35.16
CA GLN A 41 2.13 -39.10 36.44
C GLN A 41 3.54 -39.70 36.49
N SER A 42 4.11 -40.08 35.35
CA SER A 42 5.45 -40.70 35.27
C SER A 42 6.61 -39.70 35.32
N LYS A 43 6.38 -38.46 34.92
CA LYS A 43 7.32 -37.34 35.10
C LYS A 43 6.84 -36.56 36.31
N LYS A 44 7.59 -36.54 37.42
CA LYS A 44 7.32 -35.72 38.63
C LYS A 44 7.35 -34.21 38.31
N SER A 45 6.49 -33.73 37.42
CA SER A 45 6.39 -32.33 37.01
C SER A 45 5.21 -31.69 37.73
N GLN A 46 5.45 -30.53 38.34
CA GLN A 46 4.43 -29.72 39.04
C GLN A 46 3.68 -28.75 38.11
N PHE A 47 3.93 -28.83 36.80
CA PHE A 47 3.45 -27.86 35.82
C PHE A 47 2.76 -28.53 34.61
N ALA A 48 1.69 -27.91 34.12
CA ALA A 48 0.94 -28.34 32.94
C ALA A 48 1.16 -27.35 31.77
N HIS A 49 1.36 -27.87 30.57
CA HIS A 49 1.46 -27.08 29.34
C HIS A 49 0.12 -27.09 28.61
N VAL A 50 -0.43 -25.89 28.38
CA VAL A 50 -1.77 -25.70 27.87
C VAL A 50 -1.74 -24.76 26.67
N ALA A 51 -2.53 -25.07 25.63
CA ALA A 51 -2.68 -24.24 24.44
C ALA A 51 -4.15 -23.89 24.19
N SER A 52 -4.40 -22.62 23.86
CA SER A 52 -5.69 -22.11 23.39
C SER A 52 -5.84 -22.39 21.88
N SER A 53 -7.02 -22.83 21.44
CA SER A 53 -7.30 -23.14 20.04
C SER A 53 -7.67 -21.92 19.18
N VAL A 54 -7.57 -20.70 19.72
CA VAL A 54 -7.83 -19.46 18.98
C VAL A 54 -6.52 -18.68 18.88
N GLU A 55 -5.97 -18.65 17.66
CA GLU A 55 -4.71 -18.01 17.23
C GLU A 55 -3.40 -18.79 17.50
N THR A 56 -2.84 -19.33 16.41
CA THR A 56 -1.59 -20.09 16.31
C THR A 56 -0.31 -19.28 16.55
N SER A 57 -0.41 -18.13 17.22
CA SER A 57 0.74 -17.33 17.65
C SER A 57 0.79 -17.08 19.16
N SER A 58 -0.05 -17.75 19.94
CA SER A 58 0.00 -17.64 21.40
C SER A 58 1.17 -18.45 21.98
N PRO A 59 1.95 -17.91 22.93
CA PRO A 59 3.04 -18.65 23.57
C PRO A 59 2.50 -19.84 24.39
N ILE A 60 3.23 -20.95 24.42
CA ILE A 60 2.95 -22.07 25.32
C ILE A 60 3.11 -21.55 26.75
N VAL A 61 2.01 -21.41 27.48
CA VAL A 61 2.04 -20.96 28.87
C VAL A 61 2.15 -22.18 29.78
N THR A 62 3.11 -22.13 30.69
CA THR A 62 3.36 -23.17 31.70
C THR A 62 2.72 -22.69 33.00
N ILE A 63 1.67 -23.36 33.45
CA ILE A 63 0.95 -22.98 34.68
C ILE A 63 1.05 -24.08 35.72
N SER A 64 1.05 -23.71 37.00
CA SER A 64 1.02 -24.70 38.08
C SER A 64 -0.31 -25.44 38.06
N THR A 65 -0.32 -26.71 38.48
CA THR A 65 -1.56 -27.51 38.50
C THR A 65 -2.66 -26.92 39.39
N ASP A 66 -2.28 -26.17 40.44
CA ASP A 66 -3.25 -25.52 41.34
C ASP A 66 -3.89 -24.28 40.70
N GLU A 67 -3.15 -23.54 39.87
CA GLU A 67 -3.71 -22.42 39.10
C GLU A 67 -4.65 -22.88 37.98
N TYR A 68 -4.34 -24.02 37.35
CA TYR A 68 -5.22 -24.61 36.33
C TYR A 68 -6.55 -25.08 36.92
N ALA A 69 -6.53 -25.69 38.12
CA ALA A 69 -7.75 -26.09 38.83
C ALA A 69 -8.61 -24.89 39.24
N LYS A 70 -7.99 -23.80 39.71
CA LYS A 70 -8.69 -22.54 40.04
C LYS A 70 -9.35 -21.91 38.81
N PHE A 71 -8.71 -21.98 37.64
CA PHE A 71 -9.24 -21.46 36.38
C PHE A 71 -10.47 -22.23 35.89
N LEU A 72 -10.43 -23.57 35.95
CA LEU A 72 -11.57 -24.43 35.62
C LEU A 72 -12.78 -24.14 36.51
N HIS A 73 -12.54 -23.94 37.80
CA HIS A 73 -13.59 -23.61 38.76
C HIS A 73 -14.23 -22.23 38.48
N LEU A 74 -13.41 -21.25 38.06
CA LEU A 74 -13.89 -19.94 37.63
C LEU A 74 -14.77 -20.03 36.37
N GLN A 75 -14.38 -20.88 35.42
CA GLN A 75 -15.10 -21.09 34.17
C GLN A 75 -16.45 -21.79 34.38
N GLU A 76 -16.53 -22.76 35.30
CA GLU A 76 -17.78 -23.37 35.74
C GLU A 76 -18.70 -22.38 36.46
N THR A 77 -18.12 -21.52 37.31
CA THR A 77 -18.87 -20.47 38.03
C THR A 77 -19.46 -19.43 37.06
N MET A 78 -18.72 -19.05 36.02
CA MET A 78 -19.19 -18.11 34.99
C MET A 78 -20.30 -18.70 34.11
N ASN A 79 -20.29 -20.01 33.85
CA ASN A 79 -21.34 -20.68 33.08
C ASN A 79 -22.66 -20.80 33.88
N GLN A 80 -22.59 -20.87 35.21
CA GLN A 80 -23.78 -20.92 36.08
C GLN A 80 -24.49 -19.56 36.25
N LEU A 81 -23.84 -18.44 35.91
CA LEU A 81 -24.36 -17.08 36.12
C LEU A 81 -25.21 -16.54 34.95
N SER A 82 -25.56 -17.37 33.96
CA SER A 82 -26.30 -16.94 32.77
C SER A 82 -27.82 -17.16 32.89
N THR A 83 -28.57 -16.11 33.27
CA THR A 83 -30.00 -15.98 32.95
C THR A 83 -30.25 -14.92 31.86
N PRO A 84 -31.24 -15.11 30.97
CA PRO A 84 -31.34 -14.38 29.70
C PRO A 84 -32.38 -13.24 29.69
N ILE A 85 -32.05 -12.17 28.95
CA ILE A 85 -32.89 -11.20 28.21
C ILE A 85 -33.98 -10.42 28.99
N SER A 86 -33.91 -9.08 29.01
CA SER A 86 -34.90 -8.16 28.41
C SER A 86 -34.81 -6.70 28.88
N THR A 87 -35.32 -5.82 28.01
CA THR A 87 -35.72 -4.40 28.07
C THR A 87 -35.93 -3.68 29.42
N PHE A 88 -35.50 -2.39 29.46
CA PHE A 88 -35.97 -1.18 30.20
C PHE A 88 -36.71 -1.34 31.55
N VAL A 89 -36.29 -0.57 32.58
CA VAL A 89 -37.11 0.33 33.45
C VAL A 89 -36.24 1.02 34.54
N GLU A 90 -36.62 2.24 34.93
CA GLU A 90 -36.07 3.13 35.97
C GLU A 90 -36.17 2.56 37.40
N SER A 91 -35.21 2.86 38.28
CA SER A 91 -35.50 3.24 39.70
C SER A 91 -34.23 3.66 40.45
N GLU A 92 -34.44 4.57 41.39
CA GLU A 92 -33.52 5.36 42.21
C GLU A 92 -32.81 4.58 43.33
N SER A 93 -31.65 5.08 43.78
CA SER A 93 -31.33 5.46 45.18
C SER A 93 -29.84 5.27 45.54
N CYS A 94 -29.27 6.31 46.16
CA CYS A 94 -28.02 6.32 46.93
C CYS A 94 -28.39 6.15 48.42
N PRO A 95 -27.44 5.68 49.26
CA PRO A 95 -26.96 6.50 50.39
C PRO A 95 -25.42 6.40 50.53
N ASP A 96 -24.70 7.52 50.66
CA ASP A 96 -24.37 8.30 51.88
C ASP A 96 -23.11 7.74 52.58
N GLU A 97 -21.91 8.28 52.33
CA GLU A 97 -21.25 9.41 53.02
C GLU A 97 -20.30 8.92 54.17
N PRO A 98 -19.41 9.75 54.75
CA PRO A 98 -17.97 9.78 54.45
C PRO A 98 -17.11 9.46 55.69
N ILE A 99 -15.77 9.48 55.59
CA ILE A 99 -14.87 10.04 56.63
C ILE A 99 -13.49 10.34 56.03
N SER A 100 -13.02 11.51 56.41
CA SER A 100 -11.83 12.27 56.06
C SER A 100 -10.50 11.70 56.56
N LEU A 101 -9.42 12.04 55.84
CA LEU A 101 -8.07 12.14 56.41
C LEU A 101 -7.51 13.55 56.14
N SER A 102 -7.27 14.27 57.23
CA SER A 102 -6.40 15.44 57.38
C SER A 102 -4.94 15.00 57.14
N SER A 103 -4.21 15.64 56.23
CA SER A 103 -3.37 16.84 56.41
C SER A 103 -1.91 16.49 56.72
N ASP A 104 -1.04 17.28 56.08
CA ASP A 104 0.33 17.61 56.48
C ASP A 104 1.46 16.65 56.05
N LEU A 105 2.64 17.10 55.61
CA LEU A 105 3.21 18.40 55.19
C LEU A 105 4.66 18.06 54.73
N VAL A 106 5.22 18.86 53.80
CA VAL A 106 6.65 19.26 53.73
C VAL A 106 7.68 18.20 53.26
N ALA A 107 8.74 18.50 52.49
CA ALA A 107 9.15 19.54 51.53
C ALA A 107 10.54 19.13 50.97
N ILE A 108 11.02 19.85 49.92
CA ILE A 108 12.45 20.18 49.62
C ILE A 108 13.32 19.04 49.03
N ASP A 109 14.15 19.19 47.99
CA ASP A 109 14.55 20.34 47.15
C ASP A 109 15.28 19.85 45.87
N ASP A 110 15.45 20.81 44.95
CA ASP A 110 16.51 21.00 43.95
C ASP A 110 16.68 20.06 42.73
N LEU A 111 16.30 20.60 41.56
CA LEU A 111 17.24 20.67 40.43
C LEU A 111 16.89 21.84 39.49
N ASP A 112 17.74 22.87 39.51
CA ASP A 112 17.73 24.01 38.59
C ASP A 112 18.08 23.59 37.15
N LEU A 113 17.31 24.10 36.18
CA LEU A 113 17.76 24.19 34.78
C LEU A 113 17.30 25.52 34.16
N HIS A 114 18.21 26.49 34.10
CA HIS A 114 18.01 27.75 33.42
C HIS A 114 18.17 27.61 31.90
N ILE A 115 17.14 27.99 31.14
CA ILE A 115 17.28 28.45 29.75
C ILE A 115 16.72 29.88 29.69
N ALA A 116 17.63 30.86 29.65
CA ALA A 116 17.29 32.24 29.38
C ALA A 116 17.17 32.45 27.86
N LEU A 117 15.96 32.74 27.38
CA LEU A 117 15.75 33.34 26.05
C LEU A 117 15.41 34.81 26.27
N HIS A 118 16.33 35.69 25.84
CA HIS A 118 16.13 37.13 25.76
C HIS A 118 14.86 37.42 24.94
N LYS A 119 13.78 37.81 25.61
CA LYS A 119 12.70 38.58 25.00
C LYS A 119 13.27 39.97 24.81
N ASP A 120 13.55 40.34 23.56
CA ASP A 120 13.14 41.60 22.96
C ASP A 120 13.64 41.65 21.51
N THR A 121 12.81 42.19 20.62
CA THR A 121 13.00 42.36 19.16
C THR A 121 12.60 41.19 18.23
N ILE A 122 11.34 40.76 18.28
CA ILE A 122 10.71 40.18 17.08
C ILE A 122 9.45 40.98 16.77
N SER A 123 9.47 41.77 15.70
CA SER A 123 8.28 42.48 15.21
C SER A 123 7.29 41.47 14.63
N ILE A 124 6.05 41.50 15.11
CA ILE A 124 4.97 40.61 14.65
C ILE A 124 4.55 41.03 13.23
N PRO A 125 4.69 40.17 12.20
CA PRO A 125 4.32 40.52 10.83
C PRO A 125 2.80 40.70 10.70
N LYS A 126 2.37 41.70 9.93
CA LYS A 126 0.95 42.06 9.79
C LYS A 126 0.19 41.18 8.81
N THR A 127 0.88 40.43 7.94
CA THR A 127 0.26 39.55 6.96
C THR A 127 0.91 38.16 6.87
N VAL A 128 0.12 37.16 6.45
CA VAL A 128 0.58 35.77 6.26
C VAL A 128 1.70 35.69 5.21
N ARG A 129 1.69 36.57 4.20
CA ARG A 129 2.74 36.62 3.18
C ARG A 129 4.08 37.12 3.75
N GLU A 130 4.05 38.16 4.58
CA GLU A 130 5.23 38.69 5.26
C GLU A 130 5.80 37.70 6.30
N ALA A 131 4.93 37.00 7.03
CA ALA A 131 5.33 35.98 7.99
C ALA A 131 6.06 34.79 7.32
N LEU A 132 5.61 34.37 6.13
CA LEU A 132 6.22 33.27 5.37
C LEU A 132 7.56 33.63 4.71
N THR A 133 7.85 34.91 4.53
CA THR A 133 9.13 35.41 3.99
C THR A 133 10.10 35.86 5.09
N HIS A 134 9.67 35.88 6.35
CA HIS A 134 10.49 36.36 7.47
C HIS A 134 11.54 35.31 7.90
N PRO A 135 12.85 35.65 7.90
CA PRO A 135 13.93 34.69 8.20
C PRO A 135 13.78 34.02 9.57
N GLY A 136 13.43 34.79 10.60
CA GLY A 136 13.25 34.26 11.97
C GLY A 136 12.15 33.20 12.08
N TRP A 137 11.03 33.34 11.35
CA TRP A 137 9.94 32.36 11.38
C TRP A 137 10.33 31.04 10.71
N ARG A 138 11.13 31.12 9.64
CA ARG A 138 11.66 29.95 8.95
C ARG A 138 12.65 29.20 9.83
N THR A 139 13.52 29.90 10.54
CA THR A 139 14.50 29.30 11.47
C THR A 139 13.80 28.65 12.65
N THR A 140 12.83 29.32 13.30
CA THR A 140 12.06 28.74 14.41
C THR A 140 11.23 27.52 13.99
N MET A 141 10.64 27.52 12.78
CA MET A 141 9.98 26.32 12.25
C MET A 141 10.97 25.17 12.02
N VAL A 142 12.17 25.45 11.50
CA VAL A 142 13.20 24.41 11.28
C VAL A 142 13.73 23.89 12.62
N GLU A 143 13.89 24.74 13.63
CA GLU A 143 14.31 24.37 14.99
C GLU A 143 13.26 23.50 15.70
N GLU A 144 11.97 23.86 15.66
CA GLU A 144 10.90 22.99 16.18
C GLU A 144 10.82 21.66 15.40
N MET A 145 11.06 21.70 14.09
CA MET A 145 11.07 20.49 13.26
C MET A 145 12.30 19.60 13.51
N THR A 146 13.42 20.17 13.97
CA THR A 146 14.66 19.44 14.31
C THR A 146 14.57 18.87 15.73
N ALA A 147 13.93 19.58 16.66
CA ALA A 147 13.65 19.08 18.02
C ALA A 147 12.70 17.87 18.06
N LEU A 148 11.92 17.65 16.99
CA LEU A 148 11.06 16.47 16.82
C LEU A 148 11.76 15.27 16.16
N ALA A 149 13.03 15.41 15.74
CA ALA A 149 13.72 14.44 14.91
C ALA A 149 14.71 13.51 15.65
N ASP A 150 15.06 13.76 16.92
CA ASP A 150 16.06 12.95 17.62
C ASP A 150 15.49 12.14 18.81
N ASN A 151 15.68 10.82 18.71
CA ASN A 151 15.72 9.78 19.75
C ASN A 151 14.72 9.82 20.92
N VAL A 152 13.65 9.00 20.84
CA VAL A 152 12.96 8.50 22.05
C VAL A 152 12.63 7.01 21.91
N VAL A 153 13.29 6.20 22.75
CA VAL A 153 12.82 4.87 23.19
C VAL A 153 11.88 5.11 24.37
N TYR A 154 10.70 4.49 24.38
CA TYR A 154 9.77 4.53 25.52
C TYR A 154 9.23 3.13 25.79
N VAL A 155 9.29 2.69 27.06
CA VAL A 155 8.82 1.41 27.56
C VAL A 155 7.94 1.65 28.79
N ASP A 156 6.83 0.90 28.84
CA ASP A 156 5.85 0.66 29.92
C ASP A 156 4.67 1.63 30.15
N ASP A 157 3.50 1.26 29.61
CA ASP A 157 2.15 1.71 29.99
C ASP A 157 1.14 0.54 29.85
N ILE A 158 1.00 -0.33 30.85
CA ILE A 158 0.02 -1.44 30.84
C ILE A 158 -1.31 -0.95 31.42
N ILE A 159 -2.39 -1.02 30.64
CA ILE A 159 -3.76 -0.66 31.07
C ILE A 159 -4.56 -1.93 31.35
N ILE A 160 -4.97 -2.10 32.61
CA ILE A 160 -5.77 -3.23 33.08
C ILE A 160 -7.26 -2.83 33.09
N ILE A 161 -8.10 -3.54 32.33
CA ILE A 161 -9.55 -3.29 32.22
C ILE A 161 -10.31 -4.56 32.60
N GLY A 162 -11.29 -4.45 33.49
CA GLY A 162 -12.15 -5.55 33.89
C GLY A 162 -13.21 -5.12 34.91
N ASN A 163 -14.17 -6.02 35.17
CA ASN A 163 -15.35 -5.75 36.01
C ASN A 163 -15.26 -6.43 37.38
N ASP A 164 -14.27 -7.33 37.55
CA ASP A 164 -13.97 -8.05 38.79
C ASP A 164 -12.82 -7.35 39.53
N SER A 165 -13.17 -6.61 40.58
CA SER A 165 -12.23 -5.83 41.39
C SER A 165 -11.23 -6.71 42.15
N SER A 166 -11.59 -7.94 42.50
CA SER A 166 -10.72 -8.88 43.22
C SER A 166 -9.64 -9.45 42.30
N GLY A 167 -10.02 -9.84 41.08
CA GLY A 167 -9.10 -10.29 40.04
C GLY A 167 -8.11 -9.20 39.60
N ILE A 168 -8.56 -7.95 39.48
CA ILE A 168 -7.68 -6.81 39.13
C ILE A 168 -6.64 -6.54 40.21
N SER A 169 -7.03 -6.55 41.49
CA SER A 169 -6.07 -6.38 42.60
C SER A 169 -5.05 -7.52 42.67
N SER A 170 -5.48 -8.76 42.44
CA SER A 170 -4.60 -9.93 42.41
C SER A 170 -3.57 -9.83 41.28
N LEU A 171 -4.00 -9.40 40.09
CA LEU A 171 -3.12 -9.19 38.94
C LEU A 171 -2.14 -8.03 39.15
N LYS A 172 -2.58 -6.91 39.74
CA LYS A 172 -1.72 -5.79 40.12
C LYS A 172 -0.63 -6.21 41.11
N SER A 173 -1.00 -7.00 42.11
CA SER A 173 -0.06 -7.53 43.11
C SER A 173 0.97 -8.47 42.48
N PHE A 174 0.53 -9.33 41.55
CA PHE A 174 1.43 -10.20 40.79
C PHE A 174 2.43 -9.41 39.93
N LEU A 175 1.96 -8.41 39.17
CA LEU A 175 2.81 -7.57 38.32
C LEU A 175 3.83 -6.77 39.15
N HIS A 176 3.39 -6.18 40.26
CA HIS A 176 4.28 -5.49 41.19
C HIS A 176 5.33 -6.43 41.80
N THR A 177 4.94 -7.66 42.18
CA THR A 177 5.85 -8.61 42.82
C THR A 177 6.86 -9.23 41.86
N LYS A 178 6.47 -9.48 40.60
CA LYS A 178 7.33 -10.14 39.60
C LYS A 178 8.17 -9.19 38.77
N PHE A 179 7.69 -7.96 38.56
CA PHE A 179 8.30 -7.02 37.63
C PHE A 179 8.53 -5.63 38.24
N HIS A 180 8.26 -5.45 39.54
CA HIS A 180 8.40 -4.17 40.25
C HIS A 180 7.61 -3.01 39.60
N THR A 181 6.52 -3.33 38.90
CA THR A 181 5.70 -2.34 38.21
C THR A 181 4.95 -1.46 39.22
N LYS A 182 5.00 -0.15 39.02
CA LYS A 182 4.30 0.84 39.85
C LYS A 182 2.82 0.90 39.46
N ASP A 183 1.90 0.62 40.39
CA ASP A 183 0.47 0.80 40.16
C ASP A 183 0.13 2.30 40.20
N LEU A 184 -0.27 2.85 39.06
CA LEU A 184 -0.62 4.27 38.91
C LEU A 184 -2.10 4.54 39.23
N GLY A 185 -2.84 3.52 39.67
CA GLY A 185 -4.23 3.65 40.10
C GLY A 185 -5.23 3.54 38.94
N ILE A 186 -6.48 3.95 39.20
CA ILE A 186 -7.52 3.94 38.18
C ILE A 186 -7.26 5.07 37.20
N LEU A 187 -7.16 4.72 35.92
CA LEU A 187 -6.95 5.65 34.82
C LEU A 187 -8.07 6.71 34.77
N THR A 188 -7.79 7.89 35.28
CA THR A 188 -8.69 9.05 35.30
C THR A 188 -8.70 9.79 33.96
N TYR A 189 -7.59 9.70 33.24
CA TYR A 189 -7.36 10.28 31.93
C TYR A 189 -6.73 9.24 31.02
N PHE A 190 -7.35 8.99 29.87
CA PHE A 190 -6.73 8.19 28.81
C PHE A 190 -6.64 9.02 27.54
N LEU A 191 -5.43 9.19 27.02
CA LEU A 191 -5.17 10.00 25.82
C LEU A 191 -5.77 11.43 25.92
N GLY A 192 -5.67 12.03 27.11
CA GLY A 192 -6.17 13.39 27.38
C GLY A 192 -7.68 13.51 27.51
N VAL A 193 -8.42 12.41 27.69
CA VAL A 193 -9.86 12.41 27.93
C VAL A 193 -10.14 12.04 29.38
N GLU A 194 -10.68 12.99 30.15
CA GLU A 194 -11.18 12.75 31.51
C GLU A 194 -12.45 11.91 31.48
N ARG A 195 -12.55 10.90 32.35
CA ARG A 195 -13.78 10.14 32.55
C ARG A 195 -14.81 11.00 33.30
N SER A 196 -15.73 11.67 32.58
CA SER A 196 -16.79 12.46 33.24
C SER A 196 -17.70 11.55 34.07
N LYS A 197 -17.77 11.76 35.39
CA LYS A 197 -18.88 11.24 36.21
C LYS A 197 -20.15 11.98 35.80
N ARG A 198 -21.01 11.34 35.00
CA ARG A 198 -22.39 11.83 34.81
C ARG A 198 -23.20 11.50 36.06
N ILE A 199 -23.46 12.51 36.88
CA ILE A 199 -24.63 12.54 37.76
C ILE A 199 -25.84 12.85 36.85
N CYS A 200 -26.79 11.93 36.78
CA CYS A 200 -28.07 12.16 36.12
C CYS A 200 -28.84 13.24 36.88
N LYS A 201 -29.01 14.43 36.28
CA LYS A 201 -30.17 15.27 36.55
C LYS A 201 -31.10 15.21 35.34
N ASN A 202 -32.27 14.63 35.58
CA ASN A 202 -33.41 14.65 34.67
C ASN A 202 -33.73 16.09 34.25
N ASN A 203 -33.76 16.36 32.95
CA ASN A 203 -34.79 17.25 32.42
C ASN A 203 -35.05 17.02 30.93
N LYS A 204 -36.29 16.60 30.67
CA LYS A 204 -36.94 16.50 29.37
C LYS A 204 -37.18 17.92 28.81
N GLN A 205 -36.27 18.45 27.99
CA GLN A 205 -36.62 19.45 26.96
C GLN A 205 -35.38 19.85 26.17
N THR A 206 -35.23 19.32 24.94
CA THR A 206 -34.90 20.06 23.70
C THR A 206 -34.40 19.10 22.61
N ARG A 207 -35.35 18.55 21.85
CA ARG A 207 -35.10 17.79 20.61
C ARG A 207 -34.73 18.68 19.40
N ARG A 208 -34.14 19.87 19.61
CA ARG A 208 -33.94 20.88 18.53
C ARG A 208 -32.57 21.57 18.44
N LYS A 209 -31.52 21.07 19.10
CA LYS A 209 -30.13 21.57 18.92
C LYS A 209 -29.13 20.42 18.72
N ARG A 210 -29.14 19.80 17.54
CA ARG A 210 -28.05 18.89 17.07
C ARG A 210 -27.22 19.50 15.94
N LYS A 211 -27.04 20.83 15.94
CA LYS A 211 -26.23 21.53 14.92
C LYS A 211 -25.07 22.35 15.48
N ILE A 212 -24.80 22.30 16.79
CA ILE A 212 -23.65 22.98 17.41
C ILE A 212 -23.10 22.07 18.53
N THR A 213 -22.30 21.06 18.17
CA THR A 213 -21.54 20.28 19.17
C THR A 213 -20.21 19.81 18.56
N TYR A 214 -19.53 20.70 17.84
CA TYR A 214 -18.12 20.55 17.50
C TYR A 214 -17.23 21.63 18.15
N LEU A 215 -17.82 22.51 18.97
CA LEU A 215 -17.12 23.63 19.62
C LEU A 215 -17.09 23.58 21.16
N SER A 216 -17.76 22.63 21.83
CA SER A 216 -17.79 22.58 23.31
C SER A 216 -16.84 21.56 23.94
N ARG A 217 -15.89 20.98 23.19
CA ARG A 217 -14.85 20.09 23.73
C ARG A 217 -13.54 20.81 24.05
N TYR A 218 -13.51 22.13 23.88
CA TYR A 218 -12.29 22.96 24.01
C TYR A 218 -12.38 23.99 25.15
N SER A 219 -13.39 23.88 26.04
CA SER A 219 -13.65 24.82 27.13
C SER A 219 -12.96 24.46 28.45
N GLY A 220 -12.03 23.50 28.46
CA GLY A 220 -11.27 23.09 29.66
C GLY A 220 -9.80 23.51 29.65
N LEU A 221 -9.35 24.22 28.62
CA LEU A 221 -8.02 24.83 28.60
C LEU A 221 -8.19 26.29 29.02
N ASP A 222 -7.44 26.73 30.03
CA ASP A 222 -7.43 28.14 30.43
C ASP A 222 -7.18 29.02 29.19
N PRO A 223 -8.09 29.95 28.86
CA PRO A 223 -7.90 30.89 27.77
C PRO A 223 -6.75 31.84 28.12
N GLY A 224 -5.53 31.42 27.77
CA GLY A 224 -4.28 32.08 28.16
C GLY A 224 -3.10 31.12 28.35
N SER A 225 -3.35 29.82 28.53
CA SER A 225 -2.28 28.82 28.64
C SER A 225 -1.53 28.62 27.31
N SER A 226 -0.22 28.38 27.39
CA SER A 226 0.64 28.13 26.21
C SER A 226 0.10 26.97 25.34
N ALA A 227 -0.46 25.93 25.95
CA ALA A 227 -1.06 24.80 25.24
C ALA A 227 -2.32 25.17 24.45
N SER A 228 -3.17 26.07 24.98
CA SER A 228 -4.34 26.59 24.27
C SER A 228 -3.94 27.42 23.05
N ASN A 229 -2.92 28.27 23.21
CA ASN A 229 -2.38 29.09 22.13
C ASN A 229 -1.73 28.24 21.01
N ILE A 230 -0.97 27.20 21.38
CA ILE A 230 -0.39 26.24 20.42
C ILE A 230 -1.49 25.49 19.67
N CYS A 231 -2.52 25.01 20.38
CA CYS A 231 -3.64 24.29 19.77
C CYS A 231 -4.43 25.19 18.80
N PHE A 232 -4.68 26.45 19.18
CA PHE A 232 -5.31 27.43 18.30
C PHE A 232 -4.46 27.70 17.07
N LEU A 233 -3.15 27.93 17.23
CA LEU A 233 -2.21 28.15 16.13
C LEU A 233 -2.19 26.96 15.16
N VAL A 234 -2.07 25.73 15.66
CA VAL A 234 -2.09 24.50 14.84
C VAL A 234 -3.41 24.37 14.07
N CYS A 235 -4.55 24.62 14.73
CA CYS A 235 -5.86 24.60 14.09
C CYS A 235 -6.01 25.69 13.01
N PHE A 236 -5.49 26.88 13.28
CA PHE A 236 -5.49 28.01 12.35
C PHE A 236 -4.64 27.70 11.12
N LEU A 237 -3.40 27.24 11.31
CA LEU A 237 -2.48 26.89 10.22
C LEU A 237 -3.09 25.82 9.29
N LYS A 238 -3.72 24.78 9.84
CA LYS A 238 -4.40 23.74 9.04
C LYS A 238 -5.59 24.26 8.21
N LYS A 239 -6.16 25.42 8.56
CA LYS A 239 -7.24 26.05 7.79
C LYS A 239 -6.75 26.98 6.68
N ILE A 240 -5.46 27.34 6.65
CA ILE A 240 -4.93 28.28 5.64
C ILE A 240 -5.16 27.77 4.22
N ASN A 241 -4.81 26.52 3.91
CA ASN A 241 -5.07 25.97 2.56
C ASN A 241 -6.56 25.92 2.22
N GLN A 242 -7.42 25.63 3.22
CA GLN A 242 -8.87 25.65 3.03
C GLN A 242 -9.34 27.06 2.66
N TRP A 243 -8.84 28.09 3.33
CA TRP A 243 -9.17 29.48 3.02
C TRP A 243 -8.63 29.92 1.65
N LEU A 244 -7.36 29.62 1.35
CA LEU A 244 -6.72 30.00 0.10
C LEU A 244 -7.35 29.36 -1.14
N TYR A 245 -7.69 28.07 -1.07
CA TYR A 245 -8.12 27.31 -2.26
C TYR A 245 -9.61 27.04 -2.33
N VAL A 246 -10.31 26.89 -1.20
CA VAL A 246 -11.75 26.57 -1.21
C VAL A 246 -12.59 27.82 -1.04
N SER A 247 -12.24 28.71 -0.10
CA SER A 247 -13.02 29.94 0.10
C SER A 247 -12.90 30.91 -1.08
N SER A 248 -11.79 30.86 -1.83
CA SER A 248 -11.58 31.65 -3.04
C SER A 248 -12.45 31.23 -4.23
N LEU A 249 -13.11 30.07 -4.19
CA LEU A 249 -14.00 29.60 -5.27
C LEU A 249 -15.35 30.34 -5.34
N GLY A 250 -15.64 31.21 -4.35
CA GLY A 250 -16.93 31.86 -4.19
C GLY A 250 -17.99 30.98 -3.53
N ASP A 251 -19.05 31.62 -3.02
CA ASP A 251 -20.03 30.99 -2.13
C ASP A 251 -20.81 29.85 -2.78
N HIS A 252 -21.11 29.95 -4.08
CA HIS A 252 -21.84 28.89 -4.77
C HIS A 252 -20.97 27.62 -4.95
N LYS A 253 -19.70 27.76 -5.34
CA LYS A 253 -18.82 26.62 -5.66
C LYS A 253 -18.29 25.94 -4.41
N LYS A 254 -17.98 26.69 -3.34
CA LYS A 254 -17.38 26.16 -2.11
C LYS A 254 -18.23 25.08 -1.42
N HIS A 255 -19.56 25.13 -1.58
CA HIS A 255 -20.47 24.17 -0.97
C HIS A 255 -20.62 22.87 -1.76
N HIS A 256 -20.16 22.84 -3.01
CA HIS A 256 -20.26 21.68 -3.89
C HIS A 256 -18.95 20.89 -4.00
N VAL A 257 -17.82 21.38 -3.48
CA VAL A 257 -16.57 20.61 -3.51
C VAL A 257 -16.64 19.39 -2.57
N PRO A 258 -15.94 18.29 -2.87
CA PRO A 258 -15.92 17.10 -2.03
C PRO A 258 -15.55 17.35 -0.55
N PRO A 259 -15.97 16.47 0.37
CA PRO A 259 -15.49 16.51 1.75
C PRO A 259 -14.00 16.15 1.81
N GLY A 260 -13.33 16.55 2.88
CA GLY A 260 -11.89 16.32 3.06
C GLY A 260 -11.15 17.51 3.65
N GLU A 261 -9.90 17.28 4.02
CA GLU A 261 -9.03 18.27 4.66
C GLU A 261 -7.91 18.71 3.71
N MET A 262 -7.62 20.01 3.65
CA MET A 262 -6.53 20.56 2.82
C MET A 262 -5.16 20.54 3.52
N GLY A 263 -5.06 20.04 4.76
CA GLY A 263 -3.81 19.82 5.48
C GLY A 263 -3.01 21.09 5.81
N TRP A 264 -1.72 20.91 6.11
CA TRP A 264 -0.80 21.98 6.51
C TRP A 264 -0.49 22.97 5.38
N PRO A 265 -0.18 24.25 5.68
CA PRO A 265 0.26 25.19 4.65
C PRO A 265 1.43 24.63 3.84
N VAL A 266 1.42 24.82 2.51
CA VAL A 266 2.46 24.37 1.56
C VAL A 266 2.59 22.85 1.39
N PHE A 267 2.54 22.07 2.47
CA PHE A 267 2.77 20.61 2.46
C PHE A 267 1.48 19.79 2.40
N GLY A 268 0.35 20.38 2.77
CA GLY A 268 -0.94 19.73 2.84
C GLY A 268 -0.91 18.46 3.67
N ASN A 269 -1.31 17.35 3.05
CA ASN A 269 -1.36 16.03 3.66
C ASN A 269 -0.18 15.12 3.28
N ILE A 270 0.91 15.67 2.72
CA ILE A 270 2.03 14.86 2.23
C ILE A 270 2.64 14.00 3.35
N TRP A 271 2.70 14.50 4.58
CA TRP A 271 3.19 13.74 5.73
C TRP A 271 2.28 12.59 6.13
N SER A 272 0.96 12.79 6.10
CA SER A 272 0.00 11.70 6.33
C SER A 272 0.10 10.63 5.24
N PHE A 273 0.33 11.05 4.00
CA PHE A 273 0.59 10.15 2.88
C PHE A 273 1.89 9.37 3.11
N LEU A 274 3.02 10.06 3.35
CA LEU A 274 4.32 9.42 3.58
C LEU A 274 4.31 8.50 4.80
N LYS A 275 3.63 8.87 5.89
CA LYS A 275 3.48 8.02 7.07
C LYS A 275 2.73 6.72 6.76
N ALA A 276 1.67 6.77 5.96
CA ALA A 276 0.94 5.57 5.54
C ALA A 276 1.77 4.71 4.57
N PHE A 277 2.58 5.31 3.70
CA PHE A 277 3.45 4.59 2.77
C PHE A 277 4.77 4.12 3.41
N LYS A 278 5.11 4.59 4.60
CA LYS A 278 6.21 4.07 5.42
C LYS A 278 5.75 3.06 6.47
N SER A 279 4.45 3.01 6.78
CA SER A 279 3.90 2.02 7.72
C SER A 279 3.69 0.66 7.04
N LYS A 280 3.44 -0.39 7.83
CA LYS A 280 3.12 -1.73 7.31
C LYS A 280 1.77 -1.80 6.58
N ASP A 281 0.87 -0.83 6.77
CA ASP A 281 -0.47 -0.81 6.16
C ASP A 281 -0.72 0.47 5.35
N LEU A 282 -0.51 0.35 4.04
CA LEU A 282 -0.68 1.41 3.06
C LEU A 282 -2.16 1.82 2.86
N ASP A 283 -3.12 0.95 3.22
CA ASP A 283 -4.56 1.24 3.09
C ASP A 283 -5.03 2.26 4.13
N THR A 284 -4.24 2.47 5.18
CA THR A 284 -4.49 3.45 6.25
C THR A 284 -4.76 4.85 5.72
N PHE A 285 -4.13 5.26 4.61
CA PHE A 285 -4.33 6.61 4.05
C PHE A 285 -5.77 6.83 3.59
N ILE A 286 -6.29 5.95 2.73
CA ILE A 286 -7.67 6.03 2.23
C ILE A 286 -8.66 5.67 3.35
N TYR A 287 -8.35 4.68 4.17
CA TYR A 287 -9.19 4.31 5.31
C TYR A 287 -9.45 5.50 6.24
N ASN A 288 -8.43 6.30 6.55
CA ASN A 288 -8.58 7.49 7.38
C ASN A 288 -9.45 8.57 6.72
N LEU A 289 -9.36 8.75 5.39
CA LEU A 289 -10.25 9.66 4.67
C LEU A 289 -11.70 9.21 4.74
N VAL A 290 -11.97 7.92 4.51
CA VAL A 290 -13.30 7.31 4.61
C VAL A 290 -13.85 7.42 6.03
N LYS A 291 -13.03 7.11 7.05
CA LYS A 291 -13.43 7.16 8.47
C LYS A 291 -13.87 8.56 8.90
N ARG A 292 -13.18 9.62 8.42
CA ARG A 292 -13.48 11.01 8.80
C ARG A 292 -14.61 11.65 8.00
N ASN A 293 -14.70 11.33 6.72
CA ASN A 293 -15.57 12.04 5.77
C ASN A 293 -16.77 11.20 5.31
N GLY A 294 -16.89 9.97 5.78
CA GLY A 294 -17.85 8.99 5.26
C GLY A 294 -17.39 8.38 3.94
N ARG A 295 -18.12 7.36 3.48
CA ARG A 295 -17.80 6.58 2.27
C ARG A 295 -18.35 7.24 1.01
N THR A 296 -17.92 8.47 0.72
CA THR A 296 -18.30 9.20 -0.50
C THR A 296 -17.54 8.72 -1.74
N GLY A 297 -16.34 8.16 -1.54
CA GLY A 297 -15.48 7.69 -2.64
C GLY A 297 -14.83 8.81 -3.46
N ILE A 298 -15.00 10.06 -3.01
CA ILE A 298 -14.43 11.28 -3.58
C ILE A 298 -14.08 12.25 -2.45
N TYR A 299 -12.83 12.69 -2.40
CA TYR A 299 -12.31 13.48 -1.28
C TYR A 299 -11.39 14.61 -1.75
N LYS A 300 -11.55 15.81 -1.20
CA LYS A 300 -10.59 16.89 -1.44
C LYS A 300 -9.38 16.76 -0.52
N THR A 301 -8.23 17.20 -1.01
CA THR A 301 -6.96 17.20 -0.29
C THR A 301 -6.00 18.20 -0.89
N TYR A 302 -4.89 18.45 -0.21
CA TYR A 302 -3.73 19.10 -0.80
C TYR A 302 -2.56 18.12 -0.77
N LEU A 303 -2.08 17.73 -1.94
CA LEU A 303 -1.00 16.76 -2.10
C LEU A 303 -0.14 17.15 -3.29
N PHE A 304 1.15 16.83 -3.23
CA PHE A 304 2.12 17.10 -4.30
C PHE A 304 2.12 18.57 -4.75
N GLY A 305 1.97 19.49 -3.79
CA GLY A 305 2.01 20.94 -4.03
C GLY A 305 0.78 21.51 -4.72
N ASN A 306 -0.33 20.77 -4.82
CA ASN A 306 -1.52 21.20 -5.54
C ASN A 306 -2.83 20.88 -4.79
N PRO A 307 -3.87 21.72 -4.89
CA PRO A 307 -5.21 21.33 -4.50
C PRO A 307 -5.68 20.18 -5.40
N SER A 308 -6.15 19.11 -4.77
CA SER A 308 -6.35 17.81 -5.41
C SER A 308 -7.66 17.16 -4.96
N ILE A 309 -8.27 16.38 -5.84
CA ILE A 309 -9.40 15.49 -5.55
C ILE A 309 -8.95 14.04 -5.70
N ILE A 310 -9.09 13.23 -4.66
CA ILE A 310 -8.92 11.78 -4.74
C ILE A 310 -10.25 11.16 -5.16
N VAL A 311 -10.22 10.31 -6.19
CA VAL A 311 -11.34 9.45 -6.59
C VAL A 311 -10.95 7.99 -6.38
N CYS A 312 -11.80 7.21 -5.74
CA CYS A 312 -11.46 5.83 -5.35
C CYS A 312 -12.62 4.82 -5.52
N THR A 313 -13.63 5.14 -6.33
CA THR A 313 -14.71 4.20 -6.70
C THR A 313 -14.55 3.73 -8.13
N GLN A 314 -15.12 2.56 -8.46
CA GLN A 314 -15.13 2.04 -9.83
C GLN A 314 -15.66 3.05 -10.85
N GLU A 315 -16.79 3.71 -10.55
CA GLU A 315 -17.44 4.65 -11.45
C GLU A 315 -16.59 5.92 -11.65
N THR A 316 -16.19 6.56 -10.56
CA THR A 316 -15.46 7.83 -10.61
C THR A 316 -14.06 7.66 -11.19
N CYS A 317 -13.34 6.58 -10.85
CA CYS A 317 -12.05 6.26 -11.45
C CYS A 317 -12.17 6.04 -12.96
N ARG A 318 -13.15 5.25 -13.41
CA ARG A 318 -13.36 4.99 -14.84
C ARG A 318 -13.70 6.26 -15.60
N ARG A 319 -14.64 7.07 -15.09
CA ARG A 319 -15.08 8.31 -15.74
C ARG A 319 -13.93 9.29 -15.93
N VAL A 320 -13.15 9.55 -14.87
CA VAL A 320 -11.99 10.45 -14.92
C VAL A 320 -10.89 9.94 -15.87
N LEU A 321 -10.70 8.62 -15.98
CA LEU A 321 -9.71 8.05 -16.89
C LEU A 321 -10.16 8.05 -18.37
N ALA A 322 -11.46 7.94 -18.62
CA ALA A 322 -12.02 7.85 -19.97
C ALA A 322 -12.27 9.23 -20.62
N ASP A 323 -12.63 10.24 -19.82
CA ASP A 323 -12.99 11.58 -20.29
C ASP A 323 -11.75 12.47 -20.48
N ASN A 324 -11.24 12.54 -21.71
CA ASN A 324 -10.10 13.37 -22.07
C ASN A 324 -10.49 14.81 -22.46
N GLU A 325 -11.78 15.09 -22.59
CA GLU A 325 -12.29 16.42 -22.92
C GLU A 325 -12.28 17.30 -21.67
N GLN A 326 -12.82 16.76 -20.58
CA GLN A 326 -12.89 17.46 -19.30
C GLN A 326 -11.63 17.27 -18.46
N PHE A 327 -10.88 16.17 -18.64
CA PHE A 327 -9.65 15.91 -17.90
C PHE A 327 -8.40 15.88 -18.79
N GLY A 328 -7.36 16.59 -18.35
CA GLY A 328 -6.01 16.57 -18.90
C GLY A 328 -5.05 15.73 -18.04
N LEU A 329 -3.80 15.66 -18.46
CA LEU A 329 -2.73 15.11 -17.62
C LEU A 329 -2.40 16.08 -16.48
N GLY A 330 -2.24 15.53 -15.27
CA GLY A 330 -1.98 16.32 -14.06
C GLY A 330 -0.73 15.88 -13.30
N TYR A 331 0.25 15.28 -13.98
CA TYR A 331 1.43 14.71 -13.33
C TYR A 331 2.23 15.77 -12.54
N PRO A 332 2.93 15.35 -11.46
CA PRO A 332 3.83 16.23 -10.72
C PRO A 332 4.88 16.89 -11.62
N SER A 333 5.33 18.08 -11.23
CA SER A 333 6.37 18.82 -11.96
C SER A 333 7.67 18.05 -12.10
N SER A 334 8.02 17.22 -11.12
CA SER A 334 9.18 16.33 -11.18
C SER A 334 9.07 15.33 -12.32
N THR A 335 7.91 14.65 -12.43
CA THR A 335 7.62 13.74 -13.54
C THR A 335 7.74 14.46 -14.89
N MET A 336 7.03 15.58 -15.05
CA MET A 336 6.99 16.34 -16.32
C MET A 336 8.37 16.81 -16.78
N ARG A 337 9.22 17.25 -15.86
CA ARG A 337 10.57 17.75 -16.18
C ARG A 337 11.55 16.62 -16.52
N LEU A 338 11.44 15.48 -15.84
CA LEU A 338 12.36 14.35 -16.01
C LEU A 338 12.01 13.48 -17.22
N THR A 339 10.72 13.25 -17.50
CA THR A 339 10.31 12.53 -18.71
C THR A 339 10.47 13.36 -19.97
N GLY A 340 10.57 14.68 -19.84
CA GLY A 340 10.67 15.61 -20.95
C GLY A 340 9.32 16.00 -21.54
N LYS A 341 9.29 17.19 -22.18
CA LYS A 341 8.08 17.86 -22.65
C LYS A 341 7.45 17.15 -23.85
N ARG A 342 8.22 16.35 -24.58
CA ARG A 342 7.80 15.67 -25.82
C ARG A 342 7.43 14.20 -25.60
N SER A 343 7.55 13.73 -24.37
CA SER A 343 7.07 12.40 -23.98
C SER A 343 5.53 12.30 -23.90
N PHE A 344 5.01 11.08 -23.78
CA PHE A 344 3.57 10.82 -23.57
C PHE A 344 2.95 11.51 -22.35
N HIS A 345 3.78 11.98 -21.41
CA HIS A 345 3.35 12.76 -20.24
C HIS A 345 3.22 14.27 -20.54
N GLY A 346 3.93 14.77 -21.56
CA GLY A 346 3.98 16.20 -21.91
C GLY A 346 3.17 16.61 -23.15
N ILE A 347 2.88 15.66 -24.05
CA ILE A 347 2.25 15.97 -25.34
C ILE A 347 0.72 16.15 -25.27
N PRO A 348 0.14 16.98 -26.17
CA PRO A 348 -1.31 17.13 -26.33
C PRO A 348 -2.02 15.82 -26.68
N ASN A 349 -3.34 15.78 -26.50
CA ASN A 349 -4.15 14.57 -26.76
C ASN A 349 -4.14 14.12 -28.23
N SER A 350 -4.14 15.06 -29.19
CA SER A 350 -4.06 14.75 -30.63
C SER A 350 -2.74 14.05 -30.97
N GLU A 351 -1.63 14.64 -30.53
CA GLU A 351 -0.29 14.11 -30.75
C GLU A 351 -0.07 12.79 -30.02
N HIS A 352 -0.58 12.66 -28.79
CA HIS A 352 -0.63 11.40 -28.07
C HIS A 352 -1.35 10.31 -28.89
N LYS A 353 -2.51 10.62 -29.47
CA LYS A 353 -3.27 9.65 -30.27
C LYS A 353 -2.50 9.22 -31.53
N ARG A 354 -1.81 10.16 -32.19
CA ARG A 354 -0.96 9.89 -33.35
C ARG A 354 0.18 8.95 -32.98
N LEU A 355 1.03 9.35 -32.04
CA LEU A 355 2.18 8.54 -31.60
C LEU A 355 1.73 7.20 -31.02
N ARG A 356 0.62 7.16 -30.29
CA ARG A 356 0.08 5.91 -29.74
C ARG A 356 -0.31 4.91 -30.82
N ARG A 357 -0.92 5.35 -31.92
CA ARG A 357 -1.25 4.45 -33.05
C ARG A 357 0.01 3.81 -33.63
N LEU A 358 1.08 4.58 -33.73
CA LEU A 358 2.36 4.15 -34.31
C LEU A 358 3.09 3.17 -33.39
N THR A 359 3.11 3.44 -32.08
CA THR A 359 3.87 2.60 -31.14
C THR A 359 3.12 1.36 -30.66
N THR A 360 1.78 1.29 -30.78
CA THR A 360 1.02 0.17 -30.22
C THR A 360 1.26 -1.14 -31.00
N GLY A 361 1.25 -1.09 -32.33
CA GLY A 361 1.45 -2.28 -33.17
C GLY A 361 2.79 -2.97 -32.90
N PRO A 362 3.93 -2.25 -32.93
CA PRO A 362 5.23 -2.86 -32.65
C PRO A 362 5.45 -3.34 -31.21
N ILE A 363 4.57 -2.99 -30.24
CA ILE A 363 4.68 -3.43 -28.84
C ILE A 363 3.72 -4.59 -28.54
N ASN A 364 2.46 -4.47 -28.97
CA ASN A 364 1.36 -5.37 -28.60
C ASN A 364 0.67 -6.02 -29.81
N GLY A 365 1.14 -5.77 -31.04
CA GLY A 365 0.64 -6.43 -32.25
C GLY A 365 0.90 -7.93 -32.19
N HIS A 366 0.02 -8.70 -32.83
CA HIS A 366 0.10 -10.16 -32.80
C HIS A 366 1.45 -10.66 -33.35
N GLU A 367 1.87 -10.12 -34.50
CA GLU A 367 3.14 -10.44 -35.14
C GLU A 367 4.33 -10.05 -34.27
N ALA A 368 4.29 -8.86 -33.66
CA ALA A 368 5.33 -8.37 -32.77
C ALA A 368 5.50 -9.27 -31.53
N LEU A 369 4.39 -9.58 -30.84
CA LEU A 369 4.40 -10.43 -29.66
C LEU A 369 4.92 -11.84 -30.00
N SER A 370 4.51 -12.42 -31.14
CA SER A 370 5.02 -13.73 -31.58
C SER A 370 6.54 -13.72 -31.75
N MET A 371 7.12 -12.68 -32.38
CA MET A 371 8.57 -12.57 -32.55
C MET A 371 9.30 -12.42 -31.21
N TYR A 372 8.71 -11.70 -30.26
CA TYR A 372 9.36 -11.47 -28.97
C TYR A 372 9.36 -12.70 -28.05
N ILE A 373 8.49 -13.69 -28.28
CA ILE A 373 8.44 -14.88 -27.41
C ILE A 373 9.79 -15.58 -27.34
N GLU A 374 10.41 -15.88 -28.49
CA GLU A 374 11.68 -16.58 -28.56
C GLU A 374 12.79 -15.80 -27.83
N TYR A 375 12.89 -14.49 -28.07
CA TYR A 375 13.86 -13.65 -27.40
C TYR A 375 13.65 -13.57 -25.87
N ILE A 376 12.39 -13.44 -25.43
CA ILE A 376 12.04 -13.39 -24.01
C ILE A 376 12.35 -14.74 -23.35
N GLU A 377 11.98 -15.83 -24.01
CA GLU A 377 12.21 -17.21 -23.57
C GLU A 377 13.70 -17.48 -23.36
N ASP A 378 14.53 -17.21 -24.38
CA ASP A 378 15.98 -17.37 -24.30
C ASP A 378 16.59 -16.52 -23.18
N THR A 379 16.18 -15.26 -23.09
CA THR A 379 16.66 -14.34 -22.05
C THR A 379 16.31 -14.84 -20.66
N VAL A 380 15.08 -15.34 -20.46
CA VAL A 380 14.60 -15.89 -19.19
C VAL A 380 15.35 -17.18 -18.84
N MET A 381 15.47 -18.11 -19.79
CA MET A 381 16.12 -19.40 -19.55
C MET A 381 17.61 -19.24 -19.24
N GLN A 382 18.30 -18.38 -19.99
CA GLN A 382 19.70 -18.04 -19.71
C GLN A 382 19.85 -17.47 -18.30
N ALA A 383 19.02 -16.50 -17.92
CA ALA A 383 19.08 -15.88 -16.61
C ALA A 383 18.82 -16.88 -15.48
N LEU A 384 17.79 -17.73 -15.62
CA LEU A 384 17.47 -18.77 -14.63
C LEU A 384 18.64 -19.76 -14.46
N ASP A 385 19.25 -20.22 -15.56
CA ASP A 385 20.41 -21.11 -15.50
C ASP A 385 21.63 -20.41 -14.87
N GLU A 386 21.89 -19.15 -15.18
CA GLU A 386 22.95 -18.36 -14.54
C GLU A 386 22.73 -18.24 -13.03
N TRP A 387 21.52 -17.94 -12.59
CA TRP A 387 21.19 -17.78 -11.16
C TRP A 387 21.37 -19.08 -10.36
N THR A 388 21.16 -20.25 -10.97
CA THR A 388 21.43 -21.54 -10.29
C THR A 388 22.92 -21.80 -10.06
N ARG A 389 23.80 -21.17 -10.85
CA ARG A 389 25.26 -21.32 -10.74
C ARG A 389 25.86 -20.34 -9.73
N MET A 390 25.10 -19.33 -9.32
CA MET A 390 25.54 -18.37 -8.32
C MET A 390 25.60 -19.03 -6.94
N LYS A 391 26.77 -18.97 -6.30
CA LYS A 391 26.99 -19.57 -4.97
C LYS A 391 26.26 -18.81 -3.87
N GLU A 392 26.27 -17.48 -3.99
CA GLU A 392 25.63 -16.57 -3.04
C GLU A 392 24.16 -16.30 -3.42
N PRO A 393 23.29 -16.02 -2.44
CA PRO A 393 21.94 -15.56 -2.70
C PRO A 393 21.91 -14.30 -3.57
N ILE A 394 20.92 -14.22 -4.47
CA ILE A 394 20.74 -13.10 -5.39
C ILE A 394 19.67 -12.12 -4.90
N GLU A 395 19.86 -10.84 -5.19
CA GLU A 395 18.80 -9.83 -5.06
C GLU A 395 17.80 -10.02 -6.20
N TRP A 396 16.76 -10.82 -5.98
CA TRP A 396 15.84 -11.25 -7.03
C TRP A 396 15.27 -10.11 -7.89
N LEU A 397 14.79 -9.03 -7.25
CA LEU A 397 14.21 -7.91 -8.00
C LEU A 397 15.25 -7.22 -8.90
N LYS A 398 16.51 -7.20 -8.50
CA LYS A 398 17.60 -6.61 -9.28
C LYS A 398 17.88 -7.47 -10.52
N GLU A 399 17.95 -8.78 -10.37
CA GLU A 399 18.16 -9.68 -11.51
C GLU A 399 16.95 -9.71 -12.46
N MET A 400 15.72 -9.68 -11.93
CA MET A 400 14.51 -9.56 -12.74
C MET A 400 14.42 -8.25 -13.52
N ARG A 401 14.91 -7.15 -12.93
CA ARG A 401 15.04 -5.86 -13.62
C ARG A 401 15.97 -5.96 -14.81
N LYS A 402 17.13 -6.62 -14.67
CA LYS A 402 18.05 -6.85 -15.80
C LYS A 402 17.39 -7.62 -16.94
N VAL A 403 16.65 -8.69 -16.63
CA VAL A 403 15.89 -9.47 -17.62
C VAL A 403 14.87 -8.57 -18.34
N ALA A 404 14.01 -7.88 -17.59
CA ALA A 404 13.01 -6.96 -18.18
C ALA A 404 13.67 -5.84 -18.99
N PHE A 405 14.82 -5.35 -18.54
CA PHE A 405 15.57 -4.31 -19.23
C PHE A 405 16.17 -4.79 -20.54
N LYS A 406 16.74 -6.00 -20.56
CA LYS A 406 17.26 -6.64 -21.77
C LYS A 406 16.17 -6.83 -22.82
N VAL A 407 14.98 -7.28 -22.42
CA VAL A 407 13.81 -7.38 -23.32
C VAL A 407 13.40 -6.03 -23.88
N ILE A 408 13.14 -5.03 -23.03
CA ILE A 408 12.64 -3.73 -23.53
C ILE A 408 13.68 -2.98 -24.36
N THR A 409 14.97 -3.09 -24.04
CA THR A 409 16.04 -2.48 -24.84
C THR A 409 16.19 -3.16 -26.20
N HIS A 410 16.07 -4.49 -26.28
CA HIS A 410 16.05 -5.19 -27.56
C HIS A 410 14.89 -4.72 -28.44
N ILE A 411 13.67 -4.65 -27.90
CA ILE A 411 12.48 -4.20 -28.64
C ILE A 411 12.63 -2.77 -29.16
N PHE A 412 13.16 -1.86 -28.34
CA PHE A 412 13.20 -0.44 -28.68
C PHE A 412 14.45 0.00 -29.42
N VAL A 413 15.60 -0.60 -29.10
CA VAL A 413 16.93 -0.18 -29.52
C VAL A 413 17.63 -1.24 -30.36
N GLY A 414 16.99 -2.40 -30.62
CA GLY A 414 17.44 -3.43 -31.54
C GLY A 414 18.86 -3.93 -31.23
N SER A 415 19.69 -4.04 -32.26
CA SER A 415 21.07 -4.54 -32.18
C SER A 415 22.00 -3.75 -31.25
N SER A 416 21.69 -2.49 -30.95
CA SER A 416 22.47 -1.66 -30.01
C SER A 416 22.18 -1.97 -28.54
N ALA A 417 21.21 -2.84 -28.23
CA ALA A 417 20.78 -3.12 -26.85
C ALA A 417 21.93 -3.58 -25.94
N GLU A 418 22.71 -4.57 -26.38
CA GLU A 418 23.82 -5.13 -25.58
C GLU A 418 24.92 -4.08 -25.30
N SER A 419 25.16 -3.15 -26.24
CA SER A 419 26.19 -2.12 -26.08
C SER A 419 25.87 -1.10 -24.97
N ILE A 420 24.58 -0.85 -24.71
CA ILE A 420 24.15 0.18 -23.76
C ILE A 420 23.69 -0.39 -22.41
N LEU A 421 23.36 -1.69 -22.34
CA LEU A 421 22.65 -2.32 -21.22
C LEU A 421 23.26 -1.97 -19.85
N GLY A 422 24.59 -2.16 -19.70
CA GLY A 422 25.30 -1.90 -18.45
C GLY A 422 25.43 -0.42 -18.08
N SER A 423 25.41 0.48 -19.07
CA SER A 423 25.60 1.92 -18.85
C SER A 423 24.32 2.64 -18.44
N VAL A 424 23.15 2.11 -18.76
CA VAL A 424 21.87 2.82 -18.58
C VAL A 424 21.04 2.34 -17.38
N GLU A 425 21.19 1.09 -16.91
CA GLU A 425 20.37 0.49 -15.84
C GLU A 425 20.36 1.35 -14.55
N LYS A 426 21.56 1.75 -14.10
CA LYS A 426 21.73 2.61 -12.92
C LYS A 426 21.06 3.97 -13.11
N HIS A 427 21.20 4.57 -14.30
CA HIS A 427 20.61 5.86 -14.59
C HIS A 427 19.08 5.80 -14.63
N TYR A 428 18.49 4.72 -15.14
CA TYR A 428 17.02 4.52 -15.08
C TYR A 428 16.52 4.33 -13.65
N THR A 429 17.30 3.65 -12.81
CA THR A 429 16.99 3.52 -11.38
C THR A 429 16.96 4.90 -10.71
N ASP A 430 18.00 5.71 -10.89
CA ASP A 430 18.09 7.07 -10.34
C ASP A 430 16.97 7.98 -10.90
N LEU A 431 16.66 7.86 -12.19
CA LEU A 431 15.55 8.56 -12.83
C LEU A 431 14.20 8.22 -12.15
N ASN A 432 13.92 6.93 -11.91
CA ASN A 432 12.68 6.48 -11.27
C ASN A 432 12.48 7.08 -9.87
N TYR A 433 13.56 7.19 -9.08
CA TYR A 433 13.50 7.82 -7.76
C TYR A 433 13.13 9.31 -7.85
N GLY A 434 13.69 10.06 -8.81
CA GLY A 434 13.38 11.47 -8.99
C GLY A 434 11.97 11.75 -9.55
N LEU A 435 11.42 10.84 -10.35
CA LEU A 435 10.07 11.01 -10.93
C LEU A 435 8.96 11.13 -9.88
N LYS A 436 9.17 10.56 -8.69
CA LYS A 436 8.22 10.52 -7.59
C LYS A 436 8.64 11.39 -6.40
N SER A 437 9.70 12.19 -6.54
CA SER A 437 10.16 13.11 -5.50
C SER A 437 9.59 14.52 -5.68
N ALA A 438 9.82 15.39 -4.70
CA ALA A 438 9.67 16.83 -4.89
C ALA A 438 10.69 17.33 -5.94
N ALA A 439 10.31 18.30 -6.77
CA ALA A 439 11.15 18.85 -7.84
C ALA A 439 12.20 19.85 -7.33
N ILE A 440 12.97 19.45 -6.32
CA ILE A 440 13.99 20.28 -5.67
C ILE A 440 15.33 19.99 -6.35
N ASN A 441 15.84 20.97 -7.09
CA ASN A 441 17.09 20.86 -7.85
C ASN A 441 18.29 21.34 -7.01
N VAL A 442 18.60 20.63 -5.94
CA VAL A 442 19.72 20.92 -5.04
C VAL A 442 20.51 19.63 -4.82
N PRO A 443 21.86 19.66 -4.80
CA PRO A 443 22.67 18.48 -4.51
C PRO A 443 22.21 17.77 -3.23
N GLY A 444 22.19 16.42 -3.27
CA GLY A 444 21.67 15.58 -2.18
C GLY A 444 20.18 15.23 -2.29
N PHE A 445 19.39 15.93 -3.11
CA PHE A 445 17.99 15.57 -3.36
C PHE A 445 17.86 14.60 -4.54
N ALA A 446 16.89 13.67 -4.44
CA ALA A 446 16.63 12.66 -5.48
C ALA A 446 16.36 13.27 -6.87
N PHE A 447 15.69 14.42 -6.94
CA PHE A 447 15.39 15.10 -8.20
C PHE A 447 16.65 15.64 -8.90
N TYR A 448 17.62 16.17 -8.14
CA TYR A 448 18.90 16.63 -8.68
C TYR A 448 19.65 15.45 -9.33
N LYS A 449 19.80 14.35 -8.60
CA LYS A 449 20.46 13.14 -9.11
C LYS A 449 19.76 12.56 -10.35
N ALA A 450 18.43 12.59 -10.35
CA ALA A 450 17.63 12.13 -11.48
C ALA A 450 17.78 13.03 -12.73
N LEU A 451 18.00 14.34 -12.56
CA LEU A 451 18.30 15.24 -13.69
C LEU A 451 19.66 14.91 -14.31
N GLU A 452 20.67 14.63 -13.49
CA GLU A 452 21.98 14.17 -13.98
C GLU A 452 21.85 12.84 -14.73
N ALA A 453 21.13 11.88 -14.15
CA ALA A 453 20.85 10.60 -14.78
C ALA A 453 20.10 10.77 -16.12
N ARG A 454 19.08 11.64 -16.17
CA ARG A 454 18.38 11.98 -17.42
C ARG A 454 19.35 12.49 -18.48
N ASN A 455 20.23 13.43 -18.13
CA ASN A 455 21.17 14.02 -19.08
C ASN A 455 22.14 12.97 -19.64
N MET A 456 22.58 12.02 -18.81
CA MET A 456 23.40 10.90 -19.28
C MET A 456 22.63 9.96 -20.20
N LEU A 457 21.39 9.61 -19.88
CA LEU A 457 20.55 8.79 -20.73
C LEU A 457 20.28 9.44 -22.09
N VAL A 458 20.02 10.76 -22.12
CA VAL A 458 19.85 11.53 -23.36
C VAL A 458 21.10 11.42 -24.24
N LYS A 459 22.30 11.59 -23.66
CA LYS A 459 23.57 11.45 -24.40
C LYS A 459 23.75 10.06 -25.00
N ILE A 460 23.47 9.01 -24.21
CA ILE A 460 23.59 7.62 -24.66
C ILE A 460 22.60 7.34 -25.80
N LEU A 461 21.34 7.74 -25.66
CA LEU A 461 20.32 7.52 -26.68
C LEU A 461 20.60 8.35 -27.95
N GLN A 462 21.12 9.56 -27.83
CA GLN A 462 21.56 10.34 -28.98
C GLN A 462 22.68 9.63 -29.73
N HIS A 463 23.69 9.12 -29.01
CA HIS A 463 24.78 8.37 -29.63
C HIS A 463 24.28 7.14 -30.41
N VAL A 464 23.33 6.39 -29.84
CA VAL A 464 22.68 5.27 -30.53
C VAL A 464 21.99 5.72 -31.82
N MET A 465 21.28 6.86 -31.80
CA MET A 465 20.63 7.40 -32.99
C MET A 465 21.65 7.81 -34.07
N ASP A 466 22.74 8.46 -33.66
CA ASP A 466 23.80 8.91 -34.57
C ASP A 466 24.48 7.72 -35.25
N GLU A 467 24.81 6.66 -34.49
CA GLU A 467 25.37 5.42 -35.04
C GLU A 467 24.42 4.75 -36.04
N ARG A 468 23.12 4.72 -35.74
CA ARG A 468 22.11 4.12 -36.62
C ARG A 468 21.95 4.91 -37.92
N ARG A 469 21.96 6.24 -37.86
CA ARG A 469 21.94 7.09 -39.06
C ARG A 469 23.19 6.90 -39.92
N ALA A 470 24.36 6.78 -39.29
CA ALA A 470 25.60 6.50 -40.01
C ALA A 470 25.57 5.14 -40.73
N LYS A 471 24.99 4.12 -40.11
CA LYS A 471 24.85 2.76 -40.67
C LYS A 471 23.75 2.68 -41.74
N SER A 472 22.65 3.42 -41.62
CA SER A 472 21.58 3.43 -42.63
C SER A 472 22.03 3.91 -44.02
N ASN A 473 23.15 4.63 -44.10
CA ASN A 473 23.77 5.04 -45.36
C ASN A 473 24.62 3.93 -46.01
N GLN A 474 24.73 2.76 -45.37
CA GLN A 474 25.43 1.57 -45.85
C GLN A 474 24.38 0.45 -46.05
N VAL A 475 24.28 -0.10 -47.26
CA VAL A 475 23.30 -1.14 -47.61
C VAL A 475 23.60 -2.41 -46.82
N ILE A 476 22.86 -2.68 -45.73
CA ILE A 476 22.95 -3.93 -44.97
C ILE A 476 21.53 -4.42 -44.62
N ASP A 477 21.37 -5.74 -44.70
CA ASP A 477 20.17 -6.55 -44.55
C ASP A 477 19.14 -6.06 -43.50
N HIS A 478 17.87 -5.96 -43.93
CA HIS A 478 16.89 -5.04 -43.37
C HIS A 478 16.10 -5.53 -42.13
N ASN A 479 16.19 -6.80 -41.73
CA ASN A 479 15.20 -7.36 -40.79
C ASN A 479 15.68 -7.76 -39.39
N GLU A 480 16.89 -8.29 -39.19
CA GLU A 480 17.28 -8.85 -37.87
C GLU A 480 17.82 -7.82 -36.85
N ASN A 481 18.13 -6.58 -37.28
CA ASN A 481 18.80 -5.58 -36.44
C ASN A 481 17.93 -4.37 -36.06
N ARG A 482 16.67 -4.34 -36.48
CA ARG A 482 15.78 -3.18 -36.31
C ARG A 482 15.12 -3.15 -34.93
N GLY A 483 14.98 -1.94 -34.39
CA GLY A 483 14.21 -1.66 -33.17
C GLY A 483 13.18 -0.56 -33.42
N MET A 484 12.33 -0.29 -32.42
CA MET A 484 11.34 0.79 -32.52
C MET A 484 11.97 2.15 -32.86
N ILE A 485 13.21 2.39 -32.43
CA ILE A 485 13.96 3.61 -32.77
C ILE A 485 14.04 3.85 -34.27
N ASP A 486 14.18 2.81 -35.09
CA ASP A 486 14.25 2.94 -36.56
C ASP A 486 12.91 3.38 -37.12
N LEU A 487 11.82 2.76 -36.65
CA LEU A 487 10.47 3.16 -37.01
C LEU A 487 10.22 4.63 -36.64
N LEU A 488 10.64 5.05 -35.44
CA LEU A 488 10.49 6.44 -34.99
C LEU A 488 11.31 7.44 -35.83
N MET A 489 12.48 7.05 -36.32
CA MET A 489 13.30 7.88 -37.21
C MET A 489 12.74 7.97 -38.64
N GLU A 490 12.02 6.94 -39.10
CA GLU A 490 11.46 6.87 -40.45
C GLU A 490 10.08 7.51 -40.56
N ILE A 491 9.35 7.66 -39.45
CA ILE A 491 8.01 8.23 -39.42
C ILE A 491 7.99 9.69 -39.91
N GLU A 492 7.11 9.94 -40.87
CA GLU A 492 6.76 11.26 -41.38
C GLU A 492 5.29 11.59 -41.01
N ASP A 493 5.00 12.87 -40.78
CA ASP A 493 3.63 13.36 -40.66
C ASP A 493 2.96 13.59 -42.03
N GLU A 494 1.71 14.05 -42.03
CA GLU A 494 0.94 14.32 -43.26
C GLU A 494 1.60 15.35 -44.20
N ASN A 495 2.56 16.13 -43.69
CA ASN A 495 3.33 17.12 -44.44
C ASN A 495 4.75 16.63 -44.79
N GLY A 496 5.06 15.35 -44.58
CA GLY A 496 6.38 14.77 -44.80
C GLY A 496 7.41 15.12 -43.72
N LYS A 497 6.99 15.68 -42.57
CA LYS A 497 7.92 16.09 -41.51
C LYS A 497 8.23 14.93 -40.57
N LYS A 498 9.52 14.66 -40.38
CA LYS A 498 10.02 13.65 -39.42
C LYS A 498 10.03 14.14 -37.98
N LEU A 499 9.98 13.17 -37.06
CA LEU A 499 10.21 13.42 -35.63
C LEU A 499 11.62 13.96 -35.40
N GLN A 500 11.75 14.91 -34.47
CA GLN A 500 13.06 15.42 -34.06
C GLN A 500 13.70 14.45 -33.06
N ASP A 501 15.04 14.47 -32.97
CA ASP A 501 15.78 13.58 -32.09
C ASP A 501 15.35 13.71 -30.63
N GLU A 502 15.09 14.93 -30.17
CA GLU A 502 14.58 15.16 -28.82
C GLU A 502 13.22 14.52 -28.58
N ASP A 503 12.34 14.48 -29.60
CA ASP A 503 11.03 13.84 -29.50
C ASP A 503 11.20 12.32 -29.37
N ILE A 504 12.06 11.73 -30.20
CA ILE A 504 12.35 10.29 -30.18
C ILE A 504 12.98 9.90 -28.84
N ILE A 505 13.99 10.64 -28.38
CA ILE A 505 14.68 10.38 -27.11
C ILE A 505 13.71 10.49 -25.92
N ASP A 506 12.89 11.55 -25.85
CA ASP A 506 11.89 11.70 -24.77
C ASP A 506 10.87 10.52 -24.76
N LEU A 507 10.51 9.97 -25.93
CA LEU A 507 9.67 8.77 -26.03
C LEU A 507 10.39 7.51 -25.54
N LEU A 508 11.62 7.26 -26.02
CA LEU A 508 12.44 6.12 -25.63
C LEU A 508 12.72 6.10 -24.13
N LEU A 509 13.04 7.25 -23.53
CA LEU A 509 13.24 7.40 -22.09
C LEU A 509 12.06 6.86 -21.28
N VAL A 510 10.83 7.18 -21.69
CA VAL A 510 9.62 6.74 -20.97
C VAL A 510 9.33 5.26 -21.21
N PHE A 511 9.49 4.76 -22.42
CA PHE A 511 9.23 3.35 -22.72
C PHE A 511 10.21 2.40 -22.05
N LEU A 512 11.51 2.69 -22.16
CA LEU A 512 12.56 1.88 -21.53
C LEU A 512 12.38 1.84 -20.01
N LEU A 513 12.08 2.99 -19.39
CA LEU A 513 11.75 3.04 -17.96
C LEU A 513 10.50 2.21 -17.61
N ALA A 514 9.44 2.28 -18.43
CA ALA A 514 8.20 1.58 -18.18
C ALA A 514 8.36 0.05 -18.24
N GLY A 515 9.06 -0.45 -19.26
CA GLY A 515 9.34 -1.90 -19.41
C GLY A 515 10.31 -2.42 -18.35
N HIS A 516 11.29 -1.60 -17.94
CA HIS A 516 12.28 -1.98 -16.93
C HIS A 516 11.69 -2.34 -15.56
N GLU A 517 10.85 -1.46 -15.01
CA GLU A 517 10.42 -1.58 -13.63
C GLU A 517 9.14 -2.42 -13.48
N SER A 518 8.18 -2.29 -14.39
CA SER A 518 6.81 -2.76 -14.14
C SER A 518 6.65 -4.28 -14.15
N SER A 519 7.13 -4.95 -15.20
CA SER A 519 7.07 -6.42 -15.34
C SER A 519 7.89 -7.13 -14.25
N ALA A 520 9.10 -6.62 -13.95
CA ALA A 520 9.96 -7.15 -12.90
C ALA A 520 9.29 -7.13 -11.52
N HIS A 521 8.62 -6.02 -11.15
CA HIS A 521 7.88 -5.95 -9.89
C HIS A 521 6.66 -6.87 -9.88
N ALA A 522 5.93 -6.95 -11.00
CA ALA A 522 4.78 -7.84 -11.08
C ALA A 522 5.20 -9.30 -10.86
N ALA A 523 6.26 -9.76 -11.55
CA ALA A 523 6.82 -11.10 -11.39
C ALA A 523 7.31 -11.35 -9.95
N LEU A 524 8.03 -10.39 -9.33
CA LEU A 524 8.41 -10.45 -7.92
C LEU A 524 7.19 -10.70 -7.01
N TRP A 525 6.13 -9.90 -7.17
CA TRP A 525 4.97 -9.99 -6.28
C TRP A 525 4.16 -11.26 -6.46
N VAL A 526 4.19 -11.88 -7.65
CA VAL A 526 3.62 -13.22 -7.83
C VAL A 526 4.30 -14.17 -6.85
N ILE A 527 5.64 -14.23 -6.87
CA ILE A 527 6.42 -15.13 -6.00
C ILE A 527 6.22 -14.81 -4.53
N ILE A 528 6.23 -13.52 -4.16
CA ILE A 528 5.95 -13.12 -2.77
C ILE A 528 4.58 -13.61 -2.33
N TYR A 529 3.52 -13.41 -3.11
CA TYR A 529 2.18 -13.85 -2.71
C TYR A 529 2.02 -15.35 -2.68
N LEU A 530 2.69 -16.08 -3.58
CA LEU A 530 2.75 -17.54 -3.53
C LEU A 530 3.40 -18.01 -2.22
N HIS A 531 4.55 -17.46 -1.83
CA HIS A 531 5.28 -17.88 -0.63
C HIS A 531 4.68 -17.35 0.69
N THR A 532 4.13 -16.14 0.72
CA THR A 532 3.58 -15.50 1.94
C THR A 532 2.13 -15.89 2.23
N SER A 533 1.45 -16.57 1.31
CA SER A 533 0.14 -17.20 1.57
C SER A 533 0.18 -18.40 2.52
N GLN A 534 1.27 -18.52 3.30
CA GLN A 534 1.63 -19.48 4.35
C GLN A 534 0.58 -19.69 5.46
N THR A 535 -0.60 -19.07 5.39
CA THR A 535 -1.72 -19.41 6.27
C THR A 535 -2.08 -20.91 6.19
N PHE A 536 -1.71 -21.63 5.12
CA PHE A 536 -1.70 -23.10 5.08
C PHE A 536 -0.62 -23.60 4.11
N ASN A 537 0.36 -24.40 4.55
CA ASN A 537 1.31 -25.12 3.65
C ASN A 537 0.59 -25.89 2.53
N TYR A 538 -0.65 -26.34 2.81
CA TYR A 538 -1.54 -26.97 1.83
C TYR A 538 -1.91 -26.04 0.66
N TYR A 539 -2.14 -24.74 0.92
CA TYR A 539 -2.55 -23.80 -0.13
C TYR A 539 -1.42 -23.57 -1.14
N PHE A 540 -0.19 -23.32 -0.68
CA PHE A 540 0.98 -23.19 -1.56
C PHE A 540 1.17 -24.44 -2.42
N LEU A 541 1.11 -25.63 -1.81
CA LEU A 541 1.25 -26.90 -2.53
C LEU A 541 0.16 -27.05 -3.59
N LEU A 542 -1.10 -26.81 -3.24
CA LEU A 542 -2.21 -26.81 -4.20
C LEU A 542 -1.99 -25.79 -5.32
N VAL A 543 -1.42 -24.62 -5.01
CA VAL A 543 -1.13 -23.61 -6.03
C VAL A 543 -0.11 -24.13 -7.04
N MET A 544 0.97 -24.72 -6.53
CA MET A 544 2.05 -25.28 -7.34
C MET A 544 1.59 -26.51 -8.12
N THR A 545 0.78 -27.40 -7.53
CA THR A 545 0.23 -28.58 -8.22
C THR A 545 -0.64 -28.16 -9.41
N ASN A 546 -1.63 -27.29 -9.20
CA ASN A 546 -2.50 -26.84 -10.30
C ASN A 546 -1.72 -26.10 -11.40
N PHE A 547 -0.70 -25.34 -11.00
CA PHE A 547 0.20 -24.71 -11.97
C PHE A 547 0.97 -25.77 -12.77
N HIS A 548 1.59 -26.73 -12.09
CA HIS A 548 2.39 -27.75 -12.73
C HIS A 548 1.52 -28.62 -13.65
N ASP A 549 0.32 -29.00 -13.22
CA ASP A 549 -0.64 -29.75 -14.03
C ASP A 549 -1.02 -28.99 -15.30
N GLU A 550 -1.32 -27.69 -15.20
CA GLU A 550 -1.60 -26.83 -16.37
C GLU A 550 -0.40 -26.79 -17.32
N GLN A 551 0.79 -26.49 -16.81
CA GLN A 551 1.96 -26.31 -17.66
C GLN A 551 2.44 -27.62 -18.30
N GLN A 552 2.33 -28.75 -17.58
CA GLN A 552 2.62 -30.08 -18.13
C GLN A 552 1.61 -30.48 -19.21
N GLU A 553 0.33 -30.15 -19.03
CA GLU A 553 -0.68 -30.43 -20.05
C GLU A 553 -0.45 -29.62 -21.34
N ILE A 554 -0.03 -28.35 -21.21
CA ILE A 554 0.40 -27.54 -22.36
C ILE A 554 1.59 -28.23 -23.05
N LEU A 555 2.63 -28.63 -22.31
CA LEU A 555 3.79 -29.31 -22.88
C LEU A 555 3.43 -30.63 -23.59
N LYS A 556 2.50 -31.41 -23.07
CA LYS A 556 2.04 -32.67 -23.69
C LYS A 556 1.30 -32.48 -25.00
N ARG A 557 0.59 -31.35 -25.16
CA ARG A 557 -0.19 -31.03 -26.36
C ARG A 557 0.65 -30.40 -27.47
N ARG A 558 1.87 -29.94 -27.15
CA ARG A 558 2.78 -29.37 -28.16
C ARG A 558 3.10 -30.38 -29.24
N ALA A 559 3.13 -29.92 -30.48
CA ALA A 559 3.62 -30.72 -31.59
C ALA A 559 5.10 -31.08 -31.32
N SER A 560 5.52 -32.30 -31.69
CA SER A 560 6.88 -32.78 -31.45
C SER A 560 7.98 -31.93 -32.11
N ILE A 561 7.62 -31.18 -33.16
CA ILE A 561 8.51 -30.25 -33.88
C ILE A 561 8.62 -28.87 -33.23
N GLN A 562 7.77 -28.54 -32.26
CA GLN A 562 7.74 -27.24 -31.60
C GLN A 562 8.85 -27.16 -30.53
N LYS A 563 9.79 -26.22 -30.69
CA LYS A 563 10.96 -26.07 -29.81
C LYS A 563 10.70 -25.22 -28.55
N GLY A 564 9.82 -24.23 -28.64
CA GLY A 564 9.60 -23.21 -27.60
C GLY A 564 8.13 -22.89 -27.38
N LEU A 565 7.82 -21.89 -26.55
CA LEU A 565 6.45 -21.37 -26.40
C LEU A 565 5.97 -20.67 -27.67
N ASN A 566 4.66 -20.68 -27.91
CA ASN A 566 3.99 -19.81 -28.86
C ASN A 566 2.82 -19.05 -28.20
N LEU A 567 2.16 -18.14 -28.95
CA LEU A 567 1.04 -17.37 -28.41
C LEU A 567 -0.17 -18.24 -28.02
N GLU A 568 -0.36 -19.39 -28.66
CA GLU A 568 -1.45 -20.32 -28.33
C GLU A 568 -1.19 -20.98 -26.98
N ASP A 569 0.02 -21.51 -26.74
CA ASP A 569 0.42 -22.05 -25.43
C ASP A 569 0.17 -21.05 -24.31
N ILE A 570 0.55 -19.79 -24.52
CA ILE A 570 0.44 -18.74 -23.50
C ILE A 570 -1.02 -18.36 -23.24
N ARG A 571 -1.88 -18.40 -24.27
CA ARG A 571 -3.33 -18.22 -24.11
C ARG A 571 -3.97 -19.33 -23.29
N GLU A 572 -3.44 -20.55 -23.40
CA GLU A 572 -3.93 -21.71 -22.65
C GLU A 572 -3.48 -21.75 -21.19
N MET A 573 -2.59 -20.86 -20.74
CA MET A 573 -2.15 -20.70 -19.33
C MET A 573 -3.23 -20.04 -18.45
N ASN A 574 -4.46 -20.54 -18.51
CA ASN A 574 -5.66 -19.99 -17.87
C ASN A 574 -5.50 -19.75 -16.37
N TYR A 575 -4.99 -20.73 -15.64
CA TYR A 575 -4.75 -20.69 -14.21
C TYR A 575 -3.63 -19.69 -13.87
N LEU A 576 -2.53 -19.69 -14.61
CA LEU A 576 -1.48 -18.68 -14.46
C LEU A 576 -2.02 -17.25 -14.65
N GLN A 577 -2.90 -17.03 -15.64
CA GLN A 577 -3.54 -15.72 -15.82
C GLN A 577 -4.37 -15.29 -14.60
N LYS A 578 -5.00 -16.22 -13.88
CA LYS A 578 -5.73 -15.91 -12.63
C LYS A 578 -4.76 -15.47 -11.52
N VAL A 579 -3.59 -16.11 -11.43
CA VAL A 579 -2.52 -15.73 -10.49
C VAL A 579 -1.96 -14.34 -10.81
N ILE A 580 -1.68 -14.08 -12.09
CA ILE A 580 -1.20 -12.76 -12.56
C ILE A 580 -2.24 -11.68 -12.28
N ASN A 581 -3.51 -11.92 -12.62
CA ASN A 581 -4.59 -10.94 -12.40
C ASN A 581 -4.81 -10.64 -10.91
N GLU A 582 -4.80 -11.65 -10.04
CA GLU A 582 -4.91 -11.42 -8.60
C GLU A 582 -3.69 -10.68 -8.03
N THR A 583 -2.50 -10.94 -8.58
CA THR A 583 -1.28 -10.21 -8.21
C THR A 583 -1.38 -8.74 -8.61
N LEU A 584 -1.76 -8.45 -9.85
CA LEU A 584 -1.94 -7.08 -10.36
C LEU A 584 -3.09 -6.33 -9.65
N ARG A 585 -4.08 -7.04 -9.11
CA ARG A 585 -5.13 -6.46 -8.26
C ARG A 585 -4.57 -6.06 -6.89
N ARG A 586 -3.80 -6.95 -6.24
CA ARG A 586 -3.33 -6.73 -4.87
C ARG A 586 -2.11 -5.82 -4.77
N THR A 587 -1.23 -5.85 -5.76
CA THR A 587 -0.02 -5.04 -5.82
C THR A 587 -0.30 -3.64 -6.37
N ILE A 588 0.37 -2.63 -5.82
CA ILE A 588 0.37 -1.29 -6.40
C ILE A 588 1.62 -1.11 -7.24
N LEU A 589 1.51 -1.08 -8.57
CA LEU A 589 2.60 -0.62 -9.43
C LEU A 589 2.55 0.91 -9.67
N SER A 590 1.45 1.56 -9.30
CA SER A 590 1.30 3.02 -9.32
C SER A 590 0.28 3.46 -8.29
N PHE A 591 0.69 4.30 -7.33
CA PHE A 591 -0.19 4.74 -6.25
C PHE A 591 -1.32 5.65 -6.74
N SER A 592 -1.12 6.37 -7.85
CA SER A 592 -2.17 7.19 -8.45
C SER A 592 -1.91 7.46 -9.94
N ASN A 593 -2.99 7.58 -10.69
CA ASN A 593 -2.96 8.18 -12.02
C ASN A 593 -3.36 9.65 -11.91
N PHE A 594 -2.47 10.52 -12.37
CA PHE A 594 -2.64 11.95 -12.22
C PHE A 594 -3.41 12.55 -13.40
N ARG A 595 -4.49 13.26 -13.08
CA ARG A 595 -5.30 14.03 -14.01
C ARG A 595 -5.45 15.46 -13.51
N GLU A 596 -5.94 16.34 -14.37
CA GLU A 596 -6.27 17.72 -14.04
C GLU A 596 -7.59 18.09 -14.71
N ALA A 597 -8.49 18.76 -13.99
CA ALA A 597 -9.74 19.25 -14.56
C ALA A 597 -9.48 20.46 -15.46
N LYS A 598 -9.79 20.36 -16.75
CA LYS A 598 -9.64 21.45 -17.73
C LYS A 598 -10.74 22.49 -17.63
N VAL A 599 -11.88 22.08 -17.09
CA VAL A 599 -13.08 22.87 -16.84
C VAL A 599 -13.62 22.52 -15.45
N ASP A 600 -14.60 23.27 -14.96
CA ASP A 600 -15.36 22.86 -13.78
C ASP A 600 -16.17 21.60 -14.13
N VAL A 601 -16.03 20.53 -13.35
CA VAL A 601 -16.69 19.24 -13.63
C VAL A 601 -17.59 18.84 -12.47
N ASN A 602 -18.84 18.47 -12.77
CA ASN A 602 -19.70 17.78 -11.82
C ASN A 602 -19.46 16.26 -11.89
N LEU A 603 -18.90 15.70 -10.82
CA LEU A 603 -18.65 14.28 -10.64
C LEU A 603 -19.45 13.77 -9.43
N ASN A 604 -20.49 12.99 -9.70
CA ASN A 604 -21.39 12.39 -8.70
C ASN A 604 -21.96 13.40 -7.69
N GLY A 605 -22.39 14.58 -8.18
CA GLY A 605 -22.97 15.65 -7.36
C GLY A 605 -21.94 16.58 -6.72
N TYR A 606 -20.64 16.30 -6.89
CA TYR A 606 -19.57 17.15 -6.40
C TYR A 606 -18.90 17.94 -7.53
N LEU A 607 -18.52 19.17 -7.22
CA LEU A 607 -17.74 20.03 -8.09
C LEU A 607 -16.24 19.73 -7.96
N ILE A 608 -15.61 19.42 -9.09
CA ILE A 608 -14.16 19.46 -9.27
C ILE A 608 -13.83 20.77 -9.97
N PRO A 609 -13.18 21.73 -9.29
CA PRO A 609 -12.85 23.01 -9.90
C PRO A 609 -11.80 22.88 -11.02
N LYS A 610 -11.90 23.73 -12.03
CA LYS A 610 -10.90 23.88 -13.08
C LYS A 610 -9.50 24.10 -12.49
N GLY A 611 -8.50 23.43 -13.06
CA GLY A 611 -7.10 23.48 -12.65
C GLY A 611 -6.75 22.61 -11.44
N TRP A 612 -7.73 22.04 -10.73
CA TRP A 612 -7.45 21.13 -9.64
C TRP A 612 -6.98 19.77 -10.17
N LYS A 613 -6.03 19.16 -9.44
CA LYS A 613 -5.55 17.81 -9.77
C LYS A 613 -6.60 16.78 -9.36
N VAL A 614 -6.65 15.67 -10.10
CA VAL A 614 -7.47 14.51 -9.76
C VAL A 614 -6.56 13.30 -9.66
N LEU A 615 -6.50 12.74 -8.45
CA LEU A 615 -5.69 11.57 -8.09
C LEU A 615 -6.58 10.34 -8.19
N VAL A 616 -6.48 9.62 -9.31
CA VAL A 616 -7.23 8.37 -9.49
C VAL A 616 -6.56 7.27 -8.69
N TRP A 617 -7.23 6.79 -7.65
CA TRP A 617 -6.67 5.88 -6.65
C TRP A 617 -7.13 4.44 -6.90
N ASN A 618 -6.51 3.80 -7.90
CA ASN A 618 -6.91 2.45 -8.36
C ASN A 618 -6.98 1.42 -7.23
N ARG A 619 -6.03 1.47 -6.29
CA ARG A 619 -6.05 0.57 -5.13
C ARG A 619 -7.30 0.70 -4.30
N GLY A 620 -7.87 1.90 -4.18
CA GLY A 620 -9.10 2.11 -3.43
C GLY A 620 -10.26 1.29 -3.98
N VAL A 621 -10.27 1.04 -5.30
CA VAL A 621 -11.21 0.15 -5.97
C VAL A 621 -10.81 -1.31 -5.76
N HIS A 622 -9.54 -1.64 -5.96
CA HIS A 622 -9.03 -3.01 -5.84
C HIS A 622 -9.12 -3.58 -4.43
N MET A 623 -9.03 -2.74 -3.41
CA MET A 623 -9.13 -3.11 -1.99
C MET A 623 -10.52 -2.83 -1.39
N ASP A 624 -11.50 -2.49 -2.22
CA ASP A 624 -12.86 -2.24 -1.75
C ASP A 624 -13.60 -3.57 -1.47
N PRO A 625 -14.05 -3.84 -0.22
CA PRO A 625 -14.84 -5.04 0.09
C PRO A 625 -16.22 -5.09 -0.59
N GLN A 626 -16.76 -3.97 -1.08
CA GLN A 626 -17.98 -3.91 -1.88
C GLN A 626 -17.74 -4.31 -3.35
N VAL A 627 -16.48 -4.29 -3.80
CA VAL A 627 -16.08 -4.69 -5.16
C VAL A 627 -15.47 -6.10 -5.17
N TYR A 628 -14.61 -6.39 -4.19
CA TYR A 628 -13.93 -7.67 -4.01
C TYR A 628 -14.09 -8.15 -2.57
N SER A 629 -14.78 -9.28 -2.36
CA SER A 629 -14.90 -9.91 -1.03
C SER A 629 -13.51 -10.24 -0.46
N ASN A 630 -13.29 -10.11 0.85
CA ASN A 630 -11.98 -10.35 1.49
C ASN A 630 -10.80 -9.77 0.69
N PRO A 631 -10.78 -8.46 0.37
CA PRO A 631 -9.90 -7.90 -0.64
C PRO A 631 -8.40 -8.04 -0.32
N LYS A 632 -8.05 -8.24 0.95
CA LYS A 632 -6.68 -8.46 1.43
C LYS A 632 -6.19 -9.89 1.18
N GLU A 633 -7.07 -10.87 0.97
CA GLU A 633 -6.70 -12.27 0.68
C GLU A 633 -6.34 -12.45 -0.79
N PHE A 634 -5.30 -13.27 -1.06
CA PHE A 634 -4.89 -13.66 -2.42
C PHE A 634 -5.75 -14.83 -2.92
N LEU A 635 -6.91 -14.53 -3.50
CA LEU A 635 -7.83 -15.56 -3.99
C LEU A 635 -7.89 -15.56 -5.52
N ARG A 636 -7.35 -16.61 -6.12
CA ARG A 636 -7.35 -16.81 -7.59
C ARG A 636 -8.75 -17.12 -8.11
N THR A 637 -9.58 -17.77 -7.28
CA THR A 637 -10.93 -18.24 -7.63
C THR A 637 -11.89 -17.11 -7.99
N ARG A 638 -11.55 -15.87 -7.61
CA ARG A 638 -12.24 -14.64 -8.06
C ARG A 638 -12.32 -14.53 -9.58
N TRP A 639 -11.39 -15.16 -10.28
CA TRP A 639 -11.21 -15.09 -11.72
C TRP A 639 -11.74 -16.33 -12.44
N ASP A 640 -12.41 -17.27 -11.76
CA ASP A 640 -12.88 -18.52 -12.38
C ASP A 640 -14.02 -18.31 -13.39
N ASN A 641 -14.91 -17.34 -13.17
CA ASN A 641 -16.07 -17.09 -14.04
C ASN A 641 -16.45 -15.60 -14.16
N CYS A 642 -15.60 -14.67 -13.71
CA CYS A 642 -15.93 -13.25 -13.63
C CYS A 642 -15.15 -12.44 -14.65
N LYS A 643 -15.82 -11.96 -15.70
CA LYS A 643 -15.36 -10.74 -16.38
C LYS A 643 -15.51 -9.59 -15.38
N PRO A 644 -14.41 -8.90 -15.00
CA PRO A 644 -14.51 -7.79 -14.05
C PRO A 644 -15.48 -6.75 -14.58
N LYS A 645 -16.37 -6.25 -13.72
CA LYS A 645 -17.23 -5.13 -14.08
C LYS A 645 -16.33 -3.98 -14.56
N ALA A 646 -16.73 -3.29 -15.62
CA ALA A 646 -15.85 -2.32 -16.24
C ALA A 646 -15.50 -1.18 -15.27
N GLY A 647 -14.21 -1.02 -14.98
CA GLY A 647 -13.69 -0.10 -13.96
C GLY A 647 -13.40 -0.73 -12.58
N SER A 648 -13.75 -1.99 -12.34
CA SER A 648 -13.42 -2.68 -11.09
C SER A 648 -11.98 -3.21 -11.07
N PHE A 649 -11.43 -3.55 -12.25
CA PHE A 649 -10.05 -3.99 -12.42
C PHE A 649 -9.28 -3.01 -13.31
N LEU A 650 -8.44 -2.18 -12.70
CA LEU A 650 -7.68 -1.10 -13.37
C LEU A 650 -6.15 -1.20 -13.23
N PRO A 651 -5.50 -2.39 -13.34
CA PRO A 651 -4.04 -2.48 -13.19
C PRO A 651 -3.29 -1.73 -14.30
N PHE A 652 -3.88 -1.66 -15.49
CA PHE A 652 -3.31 -1.00 -16.68
C PHE A 652 -4.00 0.32 -17.01
N ARG A 653 -4.70 0.94 -16.04
CA ARG A 653 -5.55 2.14 -16.23
C ARG A 653 -6.77 1.85 -17.12
N ALA A 654 -7.37 2.88 -17.70
CA ALA A 654 -8.51 2.81 -18.61
C ALA A 654 -8.52 4.02 -19.57
N GLY A 655 -9.41 3.99 -20.56
CA GLY A 655 -9.58 5.06 -21.55
C GLY A 655 -8.50 5.03 -22.64
N SER A 656 -8.36 6.13 -23.38
CA SER A 656 -7.38 6.28 -24.48
C SER A 656 -5.92 6.23 -24.03
N ARG A 657 -5.67 6.28 -22.71
CA ARG A 657 -4.34 6.24 -22.09
C ARG A 657 -4.12 4.93 -21.30
N ILE A 658 -4.83 3.86 -21.68
CA ILE A 658 -4.54 2.50 -21.21
C ILE A 658 -3.08 2.12 -21.53
N CYS A 659 -2.45 1.30 -20.69
CA CYS A 659 -1.04 0.92 -20.86
C CYS A 659 -0.76 0.38 -22.29
N PRO A 660 0.28 0.86 -23.00
CA PRO A 660 0.68 0.35 -24.32
C PRO A 660 1.31 -1.03 -24.28
N GLY A 661 1.96 -1.41 -23.19
CA GLY A 661 2.62 -2.69 -23.04
C GLY A 661 1.84 -3.66 -22.16
N ALA A 662 0.52 -3.54 -22.08
CA ALA A 662 -0.27 -4.41 -21.18
C ALA A 662 -0.14 -5.90 -21.55
N ASP A 663 -0.18 -6.21 -22.85
CA ASP A 663 -0.08 -7.59 -23.34
C ASP A 663 1.37 -8.07 -23.34
N LEU A 664 2.33 -7.23 -23.74
CA LEU A 664 3.76 -7.52 -23.59
C LEU A 664 4.14 -7.81 -22.12
N ALA A 665 3.70 -7.00 -21.17
CA ALA A 665 4.00 -7.23 -19.75
C ALA A 665 3.42 -8.56 -19.25
N LYS A 666 2.19 -8.91 -19.66
CA LYS A 666 1.61 -10.22 -19.33
C LYS A 666 2.38 -11.36 -19.99
N LEU A 667 2.81 -11.18 -21.24
CA LEU A 667 3.61 -12.13 -21.99
C LEU A 667 4.93 -12.43 -21.25
N GLU A 668 5.68 -11.38 -20.90
CA GLU A 668 6.93 -11.47 -20.14
C GLU A 668 6.72 -12.20 -18.80
N ILE A 669 5.70 -11.80 -18.03
CA ILE A 669 5.41 -12.43 -16.72
C ILE A 669 5.01 -13.90 -16.91
N SER A 670 4.23 -14.23 -17.94
CA SER A 670 3.79 -15.59 -18.22
C SER A 670 4.94 -16.52 -18.60
N ILE A 671 5.76 -16.11 -19.57
CA ILE A 671 6.96 -16.87 -19.99
C ILE A 671 7.89 -17.08 -18.81
N PHE A 672 8.13 -16.01 -18.06
CA PHE A 672 8.97 -16.06 -16.88
C PHE A 672 8.49 -17.09 -15.84
N LEU A 673 7.20 -17.01 -15.47
CA LEU A 673 6.63 -17.91 -14.48
C LEU A 673 6.51 -19.34 -15.00
N HIS A 674 6.23 -19.54 -16.29
CA HIS A 674 6.25 -20.86 -16.94
C HIS A 674 7.55 -21.59 -16.64
N TYR A 675 8.68 -21.00 -17.01
CA TYR A 675 9.99 -21.63 -16.84
C TYR A 675 10.44 -21.72 -15.39
N LEU A 676 10.27 -20.64 -14.62
CA LEU A 676 10.66 -20.61 -13.21
C LEU A 676 9.96 -21.71 -12.42
N LEU A 677 8.63 -21.78 -12.48
CA LEU A 677 7.84 -22.65 -11.62
C LEU A 677 7.79 -24.11 -12.12
N LEU A 678 8.11 -24.38 -13.38
CA LEU A 678 8.26 -25.74 -13.88
C LEU A 678 9.58 -26.39 -13.43
N ASN A 679 10.68 -25.65 -13.54
CA ASN A 679 12.03 -26.24 -13.52
C ASN A 679 12.89 -25.77 -12.35
N TYR A 680 12.44 -24.78 -11.58
CA TYR A 680 13.24 -24.16 -10.55
C TYR A 680 12.44 -23.92 -9.26
N LYS A 681 13.18 -23.83 -8.16
CA LYS A 681 12.68 -23.47 -6.83
C LYS A 681 13.41 -22.22 -6.38
N LEU A 682 12.65 -21.24 -5.93
CA LEU A 682 13.16 -20.03 -5.30
C LEU A 682 12.97 -20.12 -3.79
N GLU A 683 14.04 -19.96 -3.02
CA GLU A 683 13.99 -19.91 -1.55
C GLU A 683 14.40 -18.51 -1.08
N GLN A 684 13.45 -17.79 -0.48
CA GLN A 684 13.73 -16.48 0.11
C GLN A 684 14.56 -16.65 1.38
N ILE A 685 15.60 -15.82 1.53
CA ILE A 685 16.43 -15.78 2.75
C ILE A 685 15.65 -15.15 3.90
N ASN A 686 14.89 -14.07 3.63
CA ASN A 686 14.13 -13.33 4.63
C ASN A 686 12.62 -13.29 4.30
N PRO A 687 11.91 -14.44 4.35
CA PRO A 687 10.48 -14.47 4.06
C PRO A 687 9.71 -13.59 5.06
N GLY A 688 8.82 -12.74 4.55
CA GLY A 688 8.04 -11.83 5.39
C GLY A 688 8.82 -10.62 5.93
N GLY A 689 10.02 -10.36 5.41
CA GLY A 689 10.80 -9.16 5.72
C GLY A 689 10.06 -7.84 5.45
N PRO A 690 10.63 -6.70 5.92
CA PRO A 690 9.98 -5.40 5.79
C PRO A 690 9.80 -4.98 4.33
N ILE A 691 8.64 -4.40 4.01
CA ILE A 691 8.30 -3.90 2.67
C ILE A 691 8.46 -2.37 2.63
N VAL A 692 9.09 -1.89 1.56
CA VAL A 692 9.16 -0.47 1.19
C VAL A 692 8.11 -0.22 0.11
N TYR A 693 7.22 0.77 0.28
CA TYR A 693 6.12 1.04 -0.67
C TYR A 693 6.41 2.14 -1.71
N LEU A 694 7.45 2.96 -1.50
CA LEU A 694 7.85 4.03 -2.41
C LEU A 694 9.30 3.82 -2.88
N PRO A 695 9.61 4.06 -4.17
CA PRO A 695 8.73 4.50 -5.24
C PRO A 695 7.74 3.42 -5.72
N LEU A 696 8.05 2.14 -5.45
CA LEU A 696 7.23 0.98 -5.76
C LEU A 696 7.32 -0.01 -4.58
N PRO A 697 6.25 -0.78 -4.29
CA PRO A 697 6.26 -1.85 -3.29
C PRO A 697 7.31 -2.91 -3.61
N ARG A 698 8.22 -3.16 -2.66
CA ARG A 698 9.23 -4.23 -2.73
C ARG A 698 9.74 -4.60 -1.33
N PRO A 699 10.26 -5.82 -1.11
CA PRO A 699 11.05 -6.13 0.08
C PRO A 699 12.27 -5.21 0.18
N MET A 700 12.65 -4.88 1.41
CA MET A 700 13.76 -3.97 1.69
C MET A 700 15.09 -4.49 1.14
N ASP A 701 15.29 -5.81 1.22
CA ASP A 701 16.44 -6.56 0.72
C ASP A 701 16.33 -6.96 -0.77
N ASN A 702 15.37 -6.37 -1.50
CA ASN A 702 15.08 -6.71 -2.90
C ASN A 702 14.72 -8.20 -3.13
N CYS A 703 14.20 -8.87 -2.10
CA CYS A 703 13.89 -10.31 -2.10
C CYS A 703 15.15 -11.15 -2.31
N LEU A 704 16.05 -11.10 -1.33
CA LEU A 704 17.25 -11.92 -1.34
C LEU A 704 16.86 -13.41 -1.35
N ALA A 705 17.31 -14.16 -2.35
CA ALA A 705 16.84 -15.53 -2.56
C ALA A 705 17.90 -16.44 -3.21
N LYS A 706 17.79 -17.74 -2.96
CA LYS A 706 18.54 -18.79 -3.66
C LYS A 706 17.66 -19.44 -4.73
N VAL A 707 18.20 -19.58 -5.94
CA VAL A 707 17.53 -20.26 -7.05
C VAL A 707 18.16 -21.63 -7.22
N MET A 708 17.32 -22.66 -7.32
CA MET A 708 17.77 -24.06 -7.46
C MET A 708 16.99 -24.73 -8.58
N LYS A 709 17.63 -25.62 -9.33
CA LYS A 709 16.95 -26.44 -10.33
C LYS A 709 16.20 -27.59 -9.62
N VAL A 710 14.93 -27.77 -9.96
CA VAL A 710 14.12 -28.91 -9.51
C VAL A 710 14.51 -30.09 -10.41
N LYS A 711 14.90 -31.21 -9.80
CA LYS A 711 15.33 -32.42 -10.53
C LYS A 711 14.14 -33.23 -11.02
#